data_AF-A0A8T6REV9-F1
#
_entry.id   AF-A0A8T6REV9-F1
#
_cell.length_a   1.000
_cell.length_b   1.000
_cell.length_c   1.000
_cell.angle_alpha   90.00
_cell.angle_beta   90.00
_cell.angle_gamma   90.00
#
_symmetry.space_group_name_H-M   'P 1'
#
loop_
_entity.id
_entity.type
_entity.pdbx_description
1 polymer ?
#
loop_
_entity_poly.entity_id
_entity_poly.type
_entity_poly.pdbx_seq_one_letter_code
_entity_poly.pdbx_strand_id
1 'polypeptide(L)'
;MKIKKRIEIHLEKFFLDDLKNINQVAIDILNIAEDLCTKKPLNIETLYKTAVKKLNYPNEEINKTIYDLLLKKIIIPEKKLIRTQVLKNEKRQLIFDFVRGKPGSHLREIRENLGLNPHVAQVHLKILEGFNFLYRKKHLKYVVFFPFDFVRKNEDSILALKNEKAERIFSKIFQEQEVDFEGLKEIEDIDIKAINYHLEPLISSGLVIKTERDGKELFQLNQDKYLMIERYIEKKVERKKEIPLREPLPAEILKPVALEAPRLPISQESKDLIEIKREYDFVGGEIRFKAAIRNISNTVVTDINVTLIPTSQYEIVDRLKVVDILRPGESRGVDFYLTPLTCGQSKVFGSISYMDPFGNPQTATISPKDIWIKCPLVIPKTSSIDEIEKVKKQLQKGETKISFKIDQTSAFNIVLDQISALDLSEIKVDENNFTTIHSGLAKVTNDNMIIESKIEGNHVVLIVWTRDMKQATGFLAYIKNLILMTFESHSKLEGKIEKISQKILDTDEIFKRLITLFDYCDNRDDWKIGDILILINEIKSKMERSIPGSSIIIKMKDWIEDLGVKREGDSLNEKPRNDLEYDIITWISELNRIGCNQLEIYQSSFPEKKIQIENLCTLTNNQEEQLSYIEKKYVINILQYIMVIAKGVGLSIYQFDFTTGSEVDPDLISGFLTAIQDFGMEISRGEDTLMKKLAYKNFQIELDDGEYTKVALILKGEPIEFIMKRLKSFIVEFEGMFKENLGENFMGNVQVFKDAETLVKKNFS
;
A
#
# COMPACT_ATOMS: atom_id res chain seq x y z
N MET A 1 -22.46 0.03 -25.50
CA MET A 1 -23.51 1.06 -25.23
C MET A 1 -24.51 0.72 -24.12
N LYS A 2 -24.79 -0.56 -23.80
CA LYS A 2 -25.77 -0.97 -22.76
C LYS A 2 -25.29 -0.92 -21.30
N ILE A 3 -23.99 -0.72 -21.02
CA ILE A 3 -23.43 -0.62 -19.64
C ILE A 3 -23.35 0.83 -19.14
N LYS A 4 -23.05 1.81 -20.00
CA LYS A 4 -23.09 3.24 -19.65
C LYS A 4 -24.45 3.64 -19.04
N LYS A 5 -25.55 3.10 -19.59
CA LYS A 5 -26.92 3.41 -19.14
C LYS A 5 -27.36 2.74 -17.83
N ARG A 6 -26.60 1.79 -17.28
CA ARG A 6 -26.95 1.08 -16.04
C ARG A 6 -26.19 1.60 -14.81
N ILE A 7 -25.22 2.49 -15.03
CA ILE A 7 -24.41 3.16 -14.00
C ILE A 7 -24.98 4.56 -13.66
N GLU A 8 -25.95 5.06 -14.43
CA GLU A 8 -26.48 6.43 -14.30
C GLU A 8 -27.65 6.61 -13.32
N ILE A 9 -28.04 5.60 -12.54
CA ILE A 9 -29.12 5.76 -11.55
C ILE A 9 -28.63 5.32 -10.18
N HIS A 10 -28.45 6.32 -9.32
CA HIS A 10 -27.97 6.30 -7.92
C HIS A 10 -26.46 6.03 -7.74
N LEU A 11 -25.67 7.12 -7.65
CA LEU A 11 -24.60 7.36 -6.67
C LEU A 11 -23.97 8.76 -6.95
N GLU A 12 -24.03 9.66 -5.97
CA GLU A 12 -23.76 11.10 -6.12
C GLU A 12 -22.26 11.48 -6.23
N LYS A 13 -21.97 12.20 -7.33
CA LYS A 13 -20.97 13.26 -7.61
C LYS A 13 -19.48 13.16 -7.23
N PHE A 14 -19.04 12.43 -6.21
CA PHE A 14 -17.61 12.40 -5.81
C PHE A 14 -16.89 11.07 -6.11
N PHE A 15 -17.66 9.99 -6.29
CA PHE A 15 -17.14 8.69 -6.76
C PHE A 15 -16.59 8.77 -8.20
N LEU A 16 -16.92 9.83 -8.92
CA LEU A 16 -16.60 10.02 -10.33
C LEU A 16 -15.17 10.49 -10.59
N ASP A 17 -14.48 11.19 -9.69
CA ASP A 17 -13.16 11.75 -10.07
C ASP A 17 -12.02 10.72 -10.01
N ASP A 18 -12.10 9.74 -9.09
CA ASP A 18 -11.20 8.57 -9.09
C ASP A 18 -11.52 7.55 -10.21
N LEU A 19 -12.77 7.52 -10.69
CA LEU A 19 -13.24 6.59 -11.73
C LEU A 19 -13.23 7.17 -13.16
N LYS A 20 -13.31 8.50 -13.31
CA LYS A 20 -13.21 9.19 -14.61
C LYS A 20 -11.83 9.02 -15.25
N ASN A 21 -10.79 8.75 -14.44
CA ASN A 21 -9.42 8.53 -14.88
C ASN A 21 -9.00 7.04 -14.90
N ILE A 22 -9.93 6.10 -14.75
CA ILE A 22 -9.63 4.67 -14.88
C ILE A 22 -9.55 4.33 -16.38
N ASN A 23 -8.34 3.99 -16.86
CA ASN A 23 -8.11 3.49 -18.21
C ASN A 23 -9.01 2.27 -18.49
N GLN A 24 -9.44 2.10 -19.74
CA GLN A 24 -10.24 0.97 -20.23
C GLN A 24 -9.68 -0.39 -19.78
N VAL A 25 -8.36 -0.57 -19.75
CA VAL A 25 -7.68 -1.78 -19.26
C VAL A 25 -8.12 -2.15 -17.84
N ALA A 26 -8.18 -1.15 -16.95
CA ALA A 26 -8.57 -1.34 -15.56
C ALA A 26 -10.05 -1.67 -15.42
N ILE A 27 -10.92 -1.09 -16.25
CA ILE A 27 -12.36 -1.43 -16.29
C ILE A 27 -12.54 -2.91 -16.66
N ASP A 28 -11.81 -3.37 -17.67
CA ASP A 28 -11.91 -4.75 -18.14
C ASP A 28 -11.38 -5.76 -17.13
N ILE A 29 -10.28 -5.44 -16.43
CA ILE A 29 -9.76 -6.23 -15.31
C ILE A 29 -10.75 -6.27 -14.14
N LEU A 30 -11.39 -5.14 -13.80
CA LEU A 30 -12.39 -5.09 -12.73
C LEU A 30 -13.62 -5.95 -13.05
N ASN A 31 -14.06 -6.00 -14.31
CA ASN A 31 -15.16 -6.89 -14.72
C ASN A 31 -14.82 -8.37 -14.49
N ILE A 32 -13.58 -8.77 -14.78
CA ILE A 32 -13.10 -10.14 -14.50
C ILE A 32 -13.02 -10.37 -12.98
N ALA A 33 -12.52 -9.40 -12.22
CA ALA A 33 -12.46 -9.49 -10.77
C ALA A 33 -13.86 -9.62 -10.13
N GLU A 34 -14.86 -8.87 -10.63
CA GLU A 34 -16.24 -8.97 -10.17
C GLU A 34 -16.81 -10.37 -10.39
N ASP A 35 -16.61 -10.96 -11.58
CA ASP A 35 -17.07 -12.33 -11.90
C ASP A 35 -16.39 -13.37 -10.98
N LEU A 36 -15.08 -13.27 -10.77
CA LEU A 36 -14.34 -14.19 -9.91
C LEU A 36 -14.80 -14.13 -8.44
N CYS A 37 -15.08 -12.92 -7.92
CA CYS A 37 -15.53 -12.69 -6.55
C CYS A 37 -16.88 -13.37 -6.23
N THR A 38 -17.73 -13.62 -7.22
CA THR A 38 -19.03 -14.28 -7.01
C THR A 38 -18.88 -15.73 -6.57
N LYS A 39 -17.81 -16.41 -7.00
CA LYS A 39 -17.61 -17.86 -6.79
C LYS A 39 -16.69 -18.13 -5.61
N LYS A 40 -15.60 -17.36 -5.46
CA LYS A 40 -14.54 -17.58 -4.46
C LYS A 40 -13.93 -16.23 -4.03
N PRO A 41 -13.22 -16.17 -2.88
CA PRO A 41 -12.39 -15.01 -2.56
C PRO A 41 -11.42 -14.68 -3.70
N LEU A 42 -11.14 -13.40 -3.91
CA LEU A 42 -10.35 -12.93 -5.03
C LEU A 42 -8.89 -13.40 -4.90
N ASN A 43 -8.48 -14.30 -5.78
CA ASN A 43 -7.09 -14.74 -5.92
C ASN A 43 -6.42 -14.00 -7.08
N ILE A 44 -5.32 -13.30 -6.81
CA ILE A 44 -4.66 -12.40 -7.78
C ILE A 44 -4.01 -13.17 -8.93
N GLU A 45 -3.45 -14.35 -8.66
CA GLU A 45 -2.86 -15.20 -9.70
C GLU A 45 -3.95 -15.68 -10.69
N THR A 46 -5.11 -16.06 -10.16
CA THR A 46 -6.27 -16.46 -10.98
C THR A 46 -6.82 -15.27 -11.77
N LEU A 47 -6.88 -14.08 -11.17
CA LEU A 47 -7.27 -12.85 -11.85
C LEU A 47 -6.32 -12.53 -13.01
N TYR A 48 -5.01 -12.54 -12.78
CA TYR A 48 -3.99 -12.30 -13.80
C TYR A 48 -4.08 -13.31 -14.94
N LYS A 49 -4.09 -14.62 -14.63
CA LYS A 49 -4.21 -15.68 -15.64
C LYS A 49 -5.49 -15.56 -16.48
N THR A 50 -6.60 -15.18 -15.84
CA THR A 50 -7.87 -14.99 -16.53
C THR A 50 -7.87 -13.72 -17.38
N ALA A 51 -7.24 -12.64 -16.91
CA ALA A 51 -7.10 -11.39 -17.64
C ALA A 51 -6.23 -11.56 -18.88
N VAL A 52 -5.04 -12.17 -18.77
CA VAL A 52 -4.15 -12.47 -19.91
C VAL A 52 -4.86 -13.33 -20.96
N LYS A 53 -5.69 -14.28 -20.53
CA LYS A 53 -6.43 -15.17 -21.45
C LYS A 53 -7.60 -14.48 -22.16
N LYS A 54 -8.27 -13.53 -21.50
CA LYS A 54 -9.53 -12.94 -21.99
C LYS A 54 -9.37 -11.54 -22.60
N LEU A 55 -8.31 -10.82 -22.24
CA LEU A 55 -8.10 -9.43 -22.64
C LEU A 55 -6.99 -9.36 -23.69
N ASN A 56 -7.14 -8.43 -24.64
CA ASN A 56 -6.18 -8.21 -25.72
C ASN A 56 -5.24 -7.02 -25.39
N TYR A 57 -4.54 -7.10 -24.26
CA TYR A 57 -3.59 -6.08 -23.79
C TYR A 57 -2.21 -6.72 -23.50
N PRO A 58 -1.10 -5.96 -23.61
CA PRO A 58 0.21 -6.43 -23.20
C PRO A 58 0.22 -6.94 -21.75
N ASN A 59 0.92 -8.05 -21.50
CA ASN A 59 1.00 -8.66 -20.16
C ASN A 59 1.52 -7.68 -19.09
N GLU A 60 2.49 -6.85 -19.46
CA GLU A 60 3.05 -5.81 -18.58
C GLU A 60 1.99 -4.77 -18.19
N GLU A 61 1.14 -4.36 -19.14
CA GLU A 61 0.07 -3.40 -18.91
C GLU A 61 -1.04 -3.99 -18.02
N ILE A 62 -1.41 -5.25 -18.24
CA ILE A 62 -2.35 -5.98 -17.36
C ILE A 62 -1.79 -6.08 -15.94
N ASN A 63 -0.52 -6.48 -15.82
CA ASN A 63 0.14 -6.66 -14.54
C ASN A 63 0.23 -5.34 -13.77
N LYS A 64 0.76 -4.29 -14.42
CA LYS A 64 0.82 -2.92 -13.87
C LYS A 64 -0.55 -2.45 -13.41
N THR A 65 -1.58 -2.67 -14.22
CA THR A 65 -2.94 -2.24 -13.89
C THR A 65 -3.52 -3.01 -12.69
N ILE A 66 -3.29 -4.33 -12.58
CA ILE A 66 -3.69 -5.11 -11.40
C ILE A 66 -2.98 -4.58 -10.15
N TYR A 67 -1.69 -4.27 -10.24
CA TYR A 67 -0.93 -3.65 -9.15
C TYR A 67 -1.49 -2.28 -8.75
N ASP A 68 -1.82 -1.42 -9.71
CA ASP A 68 -2.42 -0.11 -9.45
C ASP A 68 -3.77 -0.24 -8.73
N LEU A 69 -4.60 -1.21 -9.14
CA LEU A 69 -5.88 -1.51 -8.49
C LEU A 69 -5.70 -2.05 -7.06
N LEU A 70 -4.63 -2.80 -6.78
CA LEU A 70 -4.28 -3.28 -5.44
C LEU A 70 -3.80 -2.14 -4.54
N LEU A 71 -2.89 -1.29 -5.03
CA LEU A 71 -2.35 -0.14 -4.30
C LEU A 71 -3.46 0.84 -3.90
N LYS A 72 -4.37 1.14 -4.82
CA LYS A 72 -5.55 1.99 -4.58
C LYS A 72 -6.63 1.31 -3.72
N LYS A 73 -6.41 0.05 -3.29
CA LYS A 73 -7.39 -0.81 -2.61
C LYS A 73 -8.73 -0.85 -3.34
N ILE A 74 -8.70 -0.83 -4.68
CA ILE A 74 -9.87 -1.04 -5.51
C ILE A 74 -10.21 -2.53 -5.53
N ILE A 75 -9.18 -3.37 -5.55
CA ILE A 75 -9.28 -4.81 -5.32
C ILE A 75 -8.44 -5.20 -4.09
N ILE A 76 -8.88 -6.21 -3.34
CA ILE A 76 -8.16 -6.71 -2.16
C ILE A 76 -8.12 -8.24 -2.25
N PRO A 77 -6.94 -8.87 -2.14
CA PRO A 77 -6.82 -10.33 -2.17
C PRO A 77 -7.65 -10.97 -1.06
N GLU A 78 -8.16 -12.18 -1.31
CA GLU A 78 -8.93 -12.98 -0.35
C GLU A 78 -10.24 -12.32 0.13
N LYS A 79 -10.70 -11.24 -0.53
CA LYS A 79 -12.02 -10.66 -0.33
C LYS A 79 -12.97 -11.12 -1.43
N LYS A 80 -14.25 -11.32 -1.06
CA LYS A 80 -15.34 -11.67 -2.00
C LYS A 80 -16.01 -10.43 -2.60
N LEU A 81 -15.38 -9.27 -2.48
CA LEU A 81 -15.91 -8.01 -2.96
C LEU A 81 -14.76 -7.12 -3.41
N ILE A 82 -15.07 -6.23 -4.34
CA ILE A 82 -14.18 -5.15 -4.78
C ILE A 82 -14.79 -3.80 -4.45
N ARG A 83 -14.01 -2.72 -4.50
CA ARG A 83 -14.40 -1.37 -4.06
C ARG A 83 -15.68 -0.87 -4.71
N THR A 84 -15.88 -1.13 -6.01
CA THR A 84 -17.09 -0.75 -6.77
C THR A 84 -18.38 -1.40 -6.25
N GLN A 85 -18.26 -2.51 -5.51
CA GLN A 85 -19.39 -3.24 -4.94
C GLN A 85 -19.63 -2.91 -3.46
N VAL A 86 -18.72 -2.17 -2.81
CA VAL A 86 -18.82 -1.86 -1.38
C VAL A 86 -20.09 -1.04 -1.11
N LEU A 87 -20.27 0.07 -1.79
CA LEU A 87 -21.41 0.98 -1.55
C LEU A 87 -22.75 0.49 -2.14
N LYS A 88 -22.77 -0.62 -2.89
CA LYS A 88 -24.04 -1.25 -3.36
C LYS A 88 -24.90 -1.79 -2.22
N ASN A 89 -24.36 -1.91 -1.00
CA ASN A 89 -25.11 -2.33 0.17
C ASN A 89 -25.65 -1.11 0.93
N GLU A 90 -26.97 -1.05 1.09
CA GLU A 90 -27.69 0.06 1.71
C GLU A 90 -27.14 0.46 3.08
N LYS A 91 -26.81 -0.51 3.95
CA LYS A 91 -26.27 -0.21 5.29
C LYS A 91 -24.89 0.42 5.23
N ARG A 92 -24.03 -0.01 4.30
CA ARG A 92 -22.70 0.58 4.10
C ARG A 92 -22.81 1.99 3.51
N GLN A 93 -23.74 2.21 2.60
CA GLN A 93 -24.05 3.53 2.08
C GLN A 93 -24.51 4.47 3.19
N LEU A 94 -25.50 4.06 3.99
CA LEU A 94 -26.02 4.84 5.12
C LEU A 94 -24.92 5.21 6.15
N ILE A 95 -24.04 4.26 6.49
CA ILE A 95 -22.91 4.53 7.39
C ILE A 95 -21.93 5.53 6.78
N PHE A 96 -21.57 5.34 5.50
CA PHE A 96 -20.65 6.23 4.80
C PHE A 96 -21.20 7.65 4.72
N ASP A 97 -22.47 7.82 4.33
CA ASP A 97 -23.14 9.12 4.22
C ASP A 97 -23.27 9.80 5.59
N PHE A 98 -23.55 9.03 6.64
CA PHE A 98 -23.60 9.55 8.01
C PHE A 98 -22.24 10.09 8.46
N VAL A 99 -21.16 9.32 8.29
CA VAL A 99 -19.81 9.75 8.66
C VAL A 99 -19.33 10.91 7.78
N ARG A 100 -19.74 10.95 6.52
CA ARG A 100 -19.47 12.08 5.63
C ARG A 100 -20.17 13.35 6.04
N GLY A 101 -21.42 13.26 6.49
CA GLY A 101 -22.16 14.39 7.05
C GLY A 101 -21.70 14.81 8.44
N LYS A 102 -21.14 13.87 9.23
CA LYS A 102 -20.66 14.08 10.59
C LYS A 102 -19.31 13.39 10.83
N PRO A 103 -18.21 13.97 10.32
CA PRO A 103 -16.88 13.42 10.56
C PRO A 103 -16.52 13.41 12.05
N GLY A 104 -15.68 12.48 12.49
CA GLY A 104 -15.35 12.31 13.90
C GLY A 104 -16.45 11.63 14.72
N SER A 105 -17.39 10.93 14.09
CA SER A 105 -18.44 10.18 14.80
C SER A 105 -17.91 8.85 15.32
N HIS A 106 -18.25 8.50 16.56
CA HIS A 106 -17.86 7.21 17.16
C HIS A 106 -18.89 6.11 16.87
N LEU A 107 -18.51 4.83 17.03
CA LEU A 107 -19.38 3.67 16.74
C LEU A 107 -20.78 3.78 17.35
N ARG A 108 -20.87 4.18 18.62
CA ARG A 108 -22.15 4.34 19.32
C ARG A 108 -23.06 5.40 18.68
N GLU A 109 -22.52 6.55 18.26
CA GLU A 109 -23.27 7.64 17.62
C GLU A 109 -23.82 7.18 16.26
N ILE A 110 -22.98 6.51 15.47
CA ILE A 110 -23.36 5.93 14.17
C ILE A 110 -24.49 4.92 14.36
N ARG A 111 -24.33 4.03 15.34
CA ARG A 111 -25.29 2.96 15.63
C ARG A 111 -26.65 3.49 16.07
N GLU A 112 -26.67 4.42 17.01
CA GLU A 112 -27.89 4.98 17.59
C GLU A 112 -28.66 5.82 16.57
N ASN A 113 -27.97 6.63 15.76
CA ASN A 113 -28.62 7.45 14.74
C ASN A 113 -29.14 6.62 13.55
N LEU A 114 -28.52 5.48 13.24
CA LEU A 114 -28.90 4.63 12.11
C LEU A 114 -29.72 3.39 12.52
N GLY A 115 -30.03 3.21 13.81
CA GLY A 115 -30.78 2.05 14.32
C GLY A 115 -30.10 0.70 14.03
N LEU A 116 -28.77 0.68 13.95
CA LEU A 116 -28.03 -0.53 13.55
C LEU A 116 -27.71 -1.43 14.76
N ASN A 117 -27.61 -2.73 14.52
CA ASN A 117 -27.04 -3.64 15.52
C ASN A 117 -25.52 -3.38 15.66
N PRO A 118 -24.93 -3.39 16.87
CA PRO A 118 -23.51 -3.07 17.06
C PRO A 118 -22.55 -3.96 16.24
N HIS A 119 -22.82 -5.26 16.14
CA HIS A 119 -21.99 -6.16 15.33
C HIS A 119 -22.10 -5.82 13.83
N VAL A 120 -23.31 -5.53 13.36
CA VAL A 120 -23.58 -5.15 11.96
C VAL A 120 -22.88 -3.85 11.60
N ALA A 121 -22.95 -2.83 12.46
CA ALA A 121 -22.25 -1.57 12.26
C ALA A 121 -20.73 -1.77 12.22
N GLN A 122 -20.17 -2.57 13.14
CA GLN A 122 -18.73 -2.82 13.21
C GLN A 122 -18.21 -3.60 11.99
N VAL A 123 -18.94 -4.61 11.51
CA VAL A 123 -18.59 -5.35 10.28
C VAL A 123 -18.59 -4.42 9.07
N HIS A 124 -19.60 -3.57 8.94
CA HIS A 124 -19.69 -2.62 7.83
C HIS A 124 -18.63 -1.52 7.88
N LEU A 125 -18.32 -0.99 9.06
CA LEU A 125 -17.22 -0.04 9.26
C LEU A 125 -15.87 -0.66 8.88
N LYS A 126 -15.57 -1.88 9.32
CA LYS A 126 -14.34 -2.59 8.92
C LYS A 126 -14.22 -2.77 7.40
N ILE A 127 -15.34 -3.04 6.71
CA ILE A 127 -15.35 -3.14 5.24
C ILE A 127 -15.08 -1.76 4.61
N LEU A 128 -15.75 -0.71 5.07
CA LEU A 128 -15.55 0.66 4.57
C LEU A 128 -14.12 1.14 4.81
N GLU A 129 -13.53 0.86 5.96
CA GLU A 129 -12.11 1.14 6.25
C GLU A 129 -11.17 0.32 5.38
N GLY A 130 -11.43 -0.98 5.23
CA GLY A 130 -10.61 -1.89 4.42
C GLY A 130 -10.49 -1.43 2.97
N PHE A 131 -11.57 -0.86 2.43
CA PHE A 131 -11.62 -0.26 1.10
C PHE A 131 -11.46 1.27 1.13
N ASN A 132 -10.75 1.87 2.10
CA ASN A 132 -10.45 3.32 2.14
C ASN A 132 -11.66 4.24 1.80
N PHE A 133 -12.87 3.91 2.25
CA PHE A 133 -14.00 4.84 2.28
C PHE A 133 -13.96 5.68 3.56
N LEU A 134 -13.51 5.06 4.66
CA LEU A 134 -13.34 5.68 5.96
C LEU A 134 -11.94 5.39 6.51
N TYR A 135 -11.52 6.17 7.50
CA TYR A 135 -10.42 5.82 8.39
C TYR A 135 -10.82 6.12 9.83
N ARG A 136 -10.10 5.51 10.78
CA ARG A 136 -10.31 5.71 12.20
C ARG A 136 -9.19 6.51 12.84
N LYS A 137 -9.53 7.28 13.87
CA LYS A 137 -8.61 7.98 14.77
C LYS A 137 -9.02 7.71 16.22
N LYS A 138 -8.04 7.59 17.11
CA LYS A 138 -8.29 7.55 18.56
C LYS A 138 -8.49 8.99 19.04
N HIS A 139 -9.60 9.25 19.73
CA HIS A 139 -9.89 10.54 20.33
C HIS A 139 -10.41 10.30 21.75
N LEU A 140 -9.64 10.75 22.75
CA LEU A 140 -9.84 10.40 24.16
C LEU A 140 -9.92 8.87 24.33
N LYS A 141 -11.01 8.38 24.94
CA LYS A 141 -11.29 6.95 25.13
C LYS A 141 -12.08 6.30 23.98
N TYR A 142 -12.38 7.05 22.91
CA TYR A 142 -13.21 6.58 21.81
C TYR A 142 -12.42 6.43 20.51
N VAL A 143 -12.91 5.54 19.65
CA VAL A 143 -12.50 5.47 18.25
C VAL A 143 -13.55 6.20 17.42
N VAL A 144 -13.10 7.19 16.67
CA VAL A 144 -13.93 8.03 15.80
C VAL A 144 -13.59 7.77 14.34
N PHE A 145 -14.58 7.93 13.47
CA PHE A 145 -14.46 7.67 12.04
C PHE A 145 -14.58 8.96 11.23
N PHE A 146 -13.78 9.05 10.18
CA PHE A 146 -13.76 10.16 9.24
C PHE A 146 -13.80 9.62 7.80
N PRO A 147 -14.37 10.37 6.84
CA PRO A 147 -14.27 10.07 5.42
C PRO A 147 -12.81 10.02 4.98
N PHE A 148 -12.42 9.05 4.14
CA PHE A 148 -11.01 8.89 3.77
C PHE A 148 -10.40 10.16 3.15
N ASP A 149 -11.18 10.90 2.37
CA ASP A 149 -10.89 12.18 1.72
C ASP A 149 -10.92 13.40 2.66
N PHE A 150 -11.15 13.21 3.96
CA PHE A 150 -11.17 14.30 4.93
C PHE A 150 -9.77 14.91 5.13
N VAL A 151 -9.67 16.23 5.08
CA VAL A 151 -8.40 16.96 5.25
C VAL A 151 -7.91 16.81 6.69
N ARG A 152 -6.85 16.01 6.87
CA ARG A 152 -6.32 15.60 8.19
C ARG A 152 -6.03 16.77 9.14
N LYS A 153 -5.55 17.91 8.60
CA LYS A 153 -5.25 19.13 9.37
C LYS A 153 -6.47 19.75 10.08
N ASN A 154 -7.68 19.38 9.67
CA ASN A 154 -8.94 19.94 10.18
C ASN A 154 -9.65 18.99 11.16
N GLU A 155 -9.07 17.84 11.48
CA GLU A 155 -9.68 16.85 12.35
C GLU A 155 -9.90 17.39 13.76
N ASP A 156 -8.87 18.01 14.33
CA ASP A 156 -8.90 18.47 15.72
C ASP A 156 -9.89 19.61 15.90
N SER A 157 -10.11 20.40 14.85
CA SER A 157 -11.14 21.44 14.79
C SER A 157 -12.55 20.86 14.89
N ILE A 158 -12.85 19.78 14.16
CA ILE A 158 -14.14 19.08 14.26
C ILE A 158 -14.31 18.40 15.63
N LEU A 159 -13.23 17.81 16.16
CA LEU A 159 -13.28 17.10 17.43
C LEU A 159 -13.43 18.05 18.62
N ALA A 160 -12.81 19.24 18.59
CA ALA A 160 -13.00 20.26 19.62
C ALA A 160 -14.48 20.66 19.76
N LEU A 161 -15.19 20.76 18.63
CA LEU A 161 -16.61 21.10 18.56
C LEU A 161 -17.57 19.92 18.85
N LYS A 162 -17.06 18.73 19.21
CA LYS A 162 -17.92 17.62 19.70
C LYS A 162 -18.37 17.83 21.14
N ASN A 163 -17.67 18.65 21.92
CA ASN A 163 -18.09 18.99 23.27
C ASN A 163 -19.09 20.16 23.25
N GLU A 164 -20.25 19.99 23.90
CA GLU A 164 -21.32 20.99 23.91
C GLU A 164 -20.88 22.33 24.51
N LYS A 165 -20.04 22.32 25.55
CA LYS A 165 -19.53 23.55 26.18
C LYS A 165 -18.55 24.29 25.26
N ALA A 166 -17.67 23.55 24.59
CA ALA A 166 -16.76 24.12 23.60
C ALA A 166 -17.52 24.70 22.39
N GLU A 167 -18.58 24.01 21.93
CA GLU A 167 -19.45 24.50 20.86
C GLU A 167 -20.18 25.81 21.24
N ARG A 168 -20.64 25.95 22.49
CA ARG A 168 -21.24 27.19 23.00
C ARG A 168 -20.23 28.34 23.06
N ILE A 169 -19.02 28.08 23.56
CA ILE A 169 -17.91 29.06 23.57
C ILE A 169 -17.59 29.53 22.15
N PHE A 170 -17.43 28.57 21.22
CA PHE A 170 -17.22 28.87 19.81
C PHE A 170 -18.36 29.70 19.21
N SER A 171 -19.62 29.38 19.53
CA SER A 171 -20.80 30.10 19.03
C SER A 171 -20.85 31.55 19.51
N LYS A 172 -20.50 31.82 20.78
CA LYS A 172 -20.39 33.17 21.33
C LYS A 172 -19.32 33.98 20.59
N ILE A 173 -18.12 33.41 20.40
CA ILE A 173 -17.03 34.05 19.63
C ILE A 173 -17.43 34.29 18.18
N PHE A 174 -18.14 33.34 17.54
CA PHE A 174 -18.63 33.49 16.18
C PHE A 174 -19.66 34.62 16.03
N GLN A 175 -20.57 34.78 17.00
CA GLN A 175 -21.60 35.82 16.96
C GLN A 175 -21.03 37.22 17.19
N GLU A 176 -20.10 37.35 18.14
CA GLU A 176 -19.56 38.65 18.57
C GLU A 176 -18.27 39.04 17.82
N GLN A 177 -17.71 38.13 17.00
CA GLN A 177 -16.48 38.25 16.19
C GLN A 177 -15.18 38.39 17.01
N GLU A 178 -15.23 39.14 18.12
CA GLU A 178 -14.13 39.36 19.06
C GLU A 178 -14.71 39.41 20.49
N VAL A 179 -14.24 38.53 21.38
CA VAL A 179 -14.76 38.41 22.76
C VAL A 179 -13.59 38.38 23.74
N ASP A 180 -13.69 39.12 24.84
CA ASP A 180 -12.72 39.03 25.94
C ASP A 180 -13.09 37.92 26.93
N PHE A 181 -12.21 37.62 27.90
CA PHE A 181 -12.50 36.56 28.85
C PHE A 181 -13.71 36.84 29.75
N GLU A 182 -14.06 38.11 30.00
CA GLU A 182 -15.26 38.47 30.76
C GLU A 182 -16.54 38.18 29.95
N GLY A 183 -16.55 38.47 28.65
CA GLY A 183 -17.66 38.12 27.75
C GLY A 183 -17.90 36.61 27.64
N LEU A 184 -16.86 35.78 27.78
CA LEU A 184 -17.02 34.32 27.84
C LEU A 184 -17.66 33.82 29.14
N LYS A 185 -17.52 34.55 30.26
CA LYS A 185 -18.15 34.20 31.55
C LYS A 185 -19.66 34.44 31.57
N GLU A 186 -20.19 35.22 30.62
CA GLU A 186 -21.63 35.42 30.46
C GLU A 186 -22.36 34.18 29.94
N ILE A 187 -21.63 33.16 29.47
CA ILE A 187 -22.25 31.92 28.98
C ILE A 187 -22.82 31.13 30.17
N GLU A 188 -24.14 31.07 30.25
CA GLU A 188 -24.86 30.29 31.27
C GLU A 188 -24.45 28.80 31.25
N ASP A 189 -24.38 28.19 32.45
CA ASP A 189 -24.01 26.79 32.70
C ASP A 189 -22.56 26.38 32.39
N ILE A 190 -21.64 27.34 32.25
CA ILE A 190 -20.20 27.07 32.11
C ILE A 190 -19.40 27.84 33.16
N ASP A 191 -18.82 27.12 34.13
CA ASP A 191 -17.93 27.73 35.12
C ASP A 191 -16.57 28.15 34.52
N ILE A 192 -15.86 29.05 35.20
CA ILE A 192 -14.57 29.61 34.75
C ILE A 192 -13.52 28.53 34.44
N LYS A 193 -13.48 27.44 35.22
CA LYS A 193 -12.51 26.35 34.99
C LYS A 193 -12.88 25.57 33.72
N ALA A 194 -14.17 25.34 33.49
CA ALA A 194 -14.69 24.71 32.29
C ALA A 194 -14.49 25.58 31.04
N ILE A 195 -14.63 26.91 31.14
CA ILE A 195 -14.31 27.83 30.03
C ILE A 195 -12.85 27.64 29.60
N ASN A 196 -11.90 27.77 30.53
CA ASN A 196 -10.48 27.58 30.23
C ASN A 196 -10.20 26.20 29.63
N TYR A 197 -10.75 25.15 30.24
CA TYR A 197 -10.55 23.78 29.78
C TYR A 197 -11.09 23.53 28.35
N HIS A 198 -12.19 24.19 27.97
CA HIS A 198 -12.82 24.01 26.65
C HIS A 198 -12.34 25.01 25.60
N LEU A 199 -11.76 26.13 26.01
CA LEU A 199 -11.16 27.14 25.13
C LEU A 199 -9.79 26.70 24.59
N GLU A 200 -8.99 26.03 25.41
CA GLU A 200 -7.67 25.50 25.01
C GLU A 200 -7.72 24.57 23.76
N PRO A 201 -8.63 23.58 23.64
CA PRO A 201 -8.82 22.80 22.42
C PRO A 201 -9.19 23.62 21.17
N LEU A 202 -9.95 24.72 21.34
CA LEU A 202 -10.34 25.59 20.24
C LEU A 202 -9.14 26.42 19.74
N ILE A 203 -8.29 26.89 20.66
CA ILE A 203 -7.06 27.63 20.34
C ILE A 203 -6.02 26.70 19.74
N SER A 204 -5.73 25.56 20.36
CA SER A 204 -4.75 24.58 19.89
C SER A 204 -5.12 23.96 18.55
N SER A 205 -6.42 23.77 18.28
CA SER A 205 -6.89 23.37 16.95
C SER A 205 -6.85 24.51 15.94
N GLY A 206 -6.49 25.73 16.33
CA GLY A 206 -6.39 26.92 15.48
C GLY A 206 -7.73 27.46 15.00
N LEU A 207 -8.87 27.02 15.55
CA LEU A 207 -10.18 27.56 15.23
C LEU A 207 -10.42 28.93 15.87
N VAL A 208 -9.80 29.15 17.02
CA VAL A 208 -9.84 30.43 17.74
C VAL A 208 -8.41 30.97 17.82
N ILE A 209 -8.26 32.25 17.52
CA ILE A 209 -7.02 33.00 17.65
C ILE A 209 -7.11 33.78 18.95
N LYS A 210 -6.11 33.61 19.82
CA LYS A 210 -5.91 34.40 21.03
C LYS A 210 -4.95 35.53 20.72
N THR A 211 -5.37 36.78 20.97
CA THR A 211 -4.52 37.98 20.86
C THR A 211 -4.55 38.75 22.18
N GLU A 212 -3.53 39.58 22.41
CA GLU A 212 -3.46 40.44 23.58
C GLU A 212 -3.52 41.91 23.12
N ARG A 213 -4.49 42.67 23.64
CA ARG A 213 -4.66 44.09 23.36
C ARG A 213 -5.00 44.81 24.68
N ASP A 214 -4.27 45.88 24.98
CA ASP A 214 -4.48 46.69 26.20
C ASP A 214 -4.46 45.89 27.51
N GLY A 215 -3.61 44.85 27.59
CA GLY A 215 -3.49 43.97 28.76
C GLY A 215 -4.67 43.03 28.99
N LYS A 216 -5.57 42.90 27.99
CA LYS A 216 -6.68 41.94 27.97
C LYS A 216 -6.47 40.88 26.89
N GLU A 217 -6.86 39.66 27.23
CA GLU A 217 -6.90 38.56 26.27
C GLU A 217 -8.20 38.64 25.44
N LEU A 218 -8.05 38.69 24.11
CA LEU A 218 -9.13 38.70 23.15
C LEU A 218 -9.13 37.41 22.34
N PHE A 219 -10.32 36.86 22.11
CA PHE A 219 -10.54 35.63 21.37
C PHE A 219 -11.34 35.93 20.11
N GLN A 220 -10.77 35.59 18.96
CA GLN A 220 -11.39 35.79 17.65
C GLN A 220 -11.44 34.48 16.87
N LEU A 221 -12.36 34.39 15.92
CA LEU A 221 -12.46 33.23 15.05
C LEU A 221 -11.41 33.28 13.94
N ASN A 222 -10.75 32.14 13.71
CA ASN A 222 -9.92 31.96 12.52
C ASN A 222 -10.83 31.72 11.30
N GLN A 223 -11.13 32.78 10.55
CA GLN A 223 -12.03 32.74 9.40
C GLN A 223 -11.60 31.72 8.34
N ASP A 224 -10.30 31.68 7.99
CA ASP A 224 -9.77 30.73 7.01
C ASP A 224 -9.99 29.29 7.47
N LYS A 225 -9.77 29.00 8.76
CA LYS A 225 -9.94 27.65 9.29
C LYS A 225 -11.41 27.26 9.42
N TYR A 226 -12.28 28.21 9.73
CA TYR A 226 -13.72 28.00 9.78
C TYR A 226 -14.31 27.68 8.40
N LEU A 227 -13.96 28.44 7.36
CA LEU A 227 -14.40 28.18 5.97
C LEU A 227 -14.07 26.75 5.51
N MET A 228 -12.96 26.18 5.99
CA MET A 228 -12.59 24.79 5.66
C MET A 228 -13.49 23.73 6.31
N ILE A 229 -14.24 24.07 7.36
CA ILE A 229 -15.06 23.12 8.13
C ILE A 229 -16.54 23.51 8.27
N GLU A 230 -16.94 24.70 7.82
CA GLU A 230 -18.29 25.27 7.97
C GLU A 230 -19.41 24.29 7.58
N ARG A 231 -19.21 23.57 6.45
CA ARG A 231 -20.17 22.58 5.92
C ARG A 231 -20.51 21.44 6.87
N TYR A 232 -19.66 21.21 7.89
CA TYR A 232 -19.84 20.19 8.92
C TYR A 232 -20.42 20.77 10.22
N ILE A 233 -20.36 22.08 10.40
CA ILE A 233 -20.84 22.80 11.58
C ILE A 233 -22.31 23.23 11.38
N GLU A 234 -22.65 23.80 10.22
CA GLU A 234 -23.97 24.40 9.96
C GLU A 234 -25.15 23.43 10.08
N LYS A 235 -24.92 22.11 9.91
CA LYS A 235 -25.95 21.06 10.10
C LYS A 235 -26.41 20.87 11.55
N LYS A 236 -25.81 21.56 12.54
CA LYS A 236 -26.27 21.54 13.94
C LYS A 236 -27.21 22.69 14.30
N VAL A 237 -27.24 23.78 13.52
CA VAL A 237 -28.03 25.00 13.85
C VAL A 237 -29.54 24.82 13.56
N GLU A 238 -29.91 23.87 12.70
CA GLU A 238 -31.30 23.45 12.50
C GLU A 238 -31.64 22.16 13.27
N ARG A 239 -31.82 22.23 14.60
CA ARG A 239 -32.49 21.16 15.36
C ARG A 239 -33.42 21.69 16.44
N LYS A 240 -34.61 22.15 16.02
CA LYS A 240 -35.88 21.89 16.72
C LYS A 240 -37.01 21.78 15.69
N LYS A 241 -37.11 20.65 15.00
CA LYS A 241 -38.39 20.12 14.54
C LYS A 241 -38.45 18.64 14.86
N GLU A 242 -39.44 18.31 15.68
CA GLU A 242 -39.82 16.99 16.12
C GLU A 242 -39.95 16.05 14.91
N ILE A 243 -39.31 14.88 15.01
CA ILE A 243 -39.55 13.77 14.08
C ILE A 243 -40.74 12.99 14.67
N PRO A 244 -41.86 12.82 13.95
CA PRO A 244 -42.98 12.07 14.47
C PRO A 244 -42.60 10.59 14.59
N LEU A 245 -42.93 10.00 15.73
CA LEU A 245 -42.93 8.56 15.96
C LEU A 245 -43.75 7.88 14.86
N ARG A 246 -43.10 7.10 13.99
CA ARG A 246 -43.81 6.20 13.08
C ARG A 246 -44.27 4.97 13.87
N GLU A 247 -45.58 4.76 13.87
CA GLU A 247 -46.22 3.54 14.36
C GLU A 247 -45.72 2.29 13.60
N PRO A 248 -45.73 1.11 14.23
CA PRO A 248 -45.41 -0.13 13.54
C PRO A 248 -46.54 -0.51 12.57
N LEU A 249 -46.19 -0.77 11.31
CA LEU A 249 -47.15 -1.34 10.35
C LEU A 249 -47.45 -2.81 10.68
N PRO A 250 -48.67 -3.30 10.39
CA PRO A 250 -49.20 -4.56 10.91
C PRO A 250 -48.56 -5.79 10.29
N ALA A 251 -48.51 -6.86 11.08
CA ALA A 251 -48.22 -8.21 10.62
C ALA A 251 -49.47 -8.83 9.98
N GLU A 252 -49.39 -9.21 8.69
CA GLU A 252 -50.20 -10.20 7.92
C GLU A 252 -50.08 -9.84 6.41
N ILE A 253 -49.88 -10.68 5.39
CA ILE A 253 -49.93 -12.14 5.15
C ILE A 253 -48.96 -12.41 3.98
N LEU A 254 -48.06 -13.38 4.11
CA LEU A 254 -47.55 -14.13 2.95
C LEU A 254 -47.51 -15.61 3.34
N LYS A 255 -48.53 -16.35 2.88
CA LYS A 255 -48.55 -17.81 2.90
C LYS A 255 -47.36 -18.32 2.06
N PRO A 256 -46.63 -19.37 2.50
CA PRO A 256 -45.72 -20.06 1.61
C PRO A 256 -46.54 -20.85 0.59
N VAL A 257 -46.29 -20.59 -0.69
CA VAL A 257 -46.65 -21.51 -1.79
C VAL A 257 -45.77 -22.74 -1.65
N ALA A 258 -46.40 -23.90 -1.47
CA ALA A 258 -45.72 -25.19 -1.48
C ALA A 258 -45.18 -25.48 -2.89
N LEU A 259 -43.86 -25.56 -3.02
CA LEU A 259 -43.20 -26.21 -4.15
C LEU A 259 -42.81 -27.61 -3.71
N GLU A 260 -43.41 -28.62 -4.34
CA GLU A 260 -43.09 -30.02 -4.12
C GLU A 260 -41.61 -30.30 -4.44
N ALA A 261 -40.92 -30.93 -3.49
CA ALA A 261 -39.57 -31.42 -3.70
C ALA A 261 -39.58 -32.64 -4.64
N PRO A 262 -38.59 -32.81 -5.54
CA PRO A 262 -38.45 -34.02 -6.33
C PRO A 262 -38.20 -35.21 -5.40
N ARG A 263 -38.98 -36.29 -5.56
CA ARG A 263 -38.75 -37.56 -4.88
C ARG A 263 -37.40 -38.13 -5.34
N LEU A 264 -36.45 -38.22 -4.42
CA LEU A 264 -35.27 -39.08 -4.60
C LEU A 264 -35.71 -40.56 -4.51
N PRO A 265 -35.11 -41.45 -5.31
CA PRO A 265 -35.44 -42.86 -5.27
C PRO A 265 -35.06 -43.47 -3.92
N ILE A 266 -35.96 -44.31 -3.42
CA ILE A 266 -35.81 -45.10 -2.21
C ILE A 266 -34.56 -45.97 -2.36
N SER A 267 -33.50 -45.66 -1.62
CA SER A 267 -32.36 -46.56 -1.43
C SER A 267 -32.72 -47.58 -0.37
N GLN A 268 -32.50 -48.85 -0.70
CA GLN A 268 -32.66 -50.02 0.16
C GLN A 268 -32.03 -49.81 1.55
N GLU A 269 -32.74 -50.22 2.60
CA GLU A 269 -32.23 -50.23 3.97
C GLU A 269 -30.99 -51.12 4.08
N SER A 270 -29.80 -50.51 4.12
CA SER A 270 -28.59 -51.17 4.62
C SER A 270 -28.73 -51.35 6.13
N LYS A 271 -28.77 -52.59 6.61
CA LYS A 271 -28.60 -52.87 8.04
C LYS A 271 -27.23 -52.36 8.47
N ASP A 272 -27.18 -51.26 9.24
CA ASP A 272 -25.94 -50.72 9.77
C ASP A 272 -25.23 -51.78 10.63
N LEU A 273 -24.03 -52.22 10.20
CA LEU A 273 -23.20 -53.19 10.92
C LEU A 273 -22.48 -52.58 12.13
N ILE A 274 -22.49 -51.25 12.23
CA ILE A 274 -21.77 -50.46 13.24
C ILE A 274 -22.67 -49.42 13.92
N GLU A 275 -22.52 -49.24 15.23
CA GLU A 275 -23.11 -48.18 16.03
C GLU A 275 -22.07 -47.07 16.25
N ILE A 276 -22.47 -45.80 16.11
CA ILE A 276 -21.58 -44.64 16.24
C ILE A 276 -22.09 -43.68 17.33
N LYS A 277 -21.26 -43.47 18.36
CA LYS A 277 -21.49 -42.44 19.40
C LYS A 277 -20.46 -41.33 19.26
N ARG A 278 -20.86 -40.08 19.52
CA ARG A 278 -19.96 -38.92 19.46
C ARG A 278 -20.19 -37.93 20.59
N GLU A 279 -19.09 -37.47 21.16
CA GLU A 279 -19.08 -36.42 22.18
C GLU A 279 -17.84 -35.53 22.02
N TYR A 280 -17.84 -34.36 22.64
CA TYR A 280 -16.69 -33.46 22.64
C TYR A 280 -16.37 -32.92 24.04
N ASP A 281 -15.08 -32.64 24.25
CA ASP A 281 -14.54 -31.94 25.42
C ASP A 281 -13.50 -30.89 24.99
N PHE A 282 -12.99 -30.15 25.95
CA PHE A 282 -12.05 -29.05 25.73
C PHE A 282 -10.73 -29.38 26.42
N VAL A 283 -9.62 -29.40 25.67
CA VAL A 283 -8.29 -29.78 26.18
C VAL A 283 -7.25 -28.81 25.63
N GLY A 284 -6.55 -28.10 26.49
CA GLY A 284 -5.35 -27.32 26.10
C GLY A 284 -5.57 -26.16 25.11
N GLY A 285 -6.78 -25.62 24.99
CA GLY A 285 -7.12 -24.58 24.00
C GLY A 285 -7.79 -25.12 22.73
N GLU A 286 -7.90 -26.45 22.61
CA GLU A 286 -8.47 -27.13 21.45
C GLU A 286 -9.75 -27.87 21.85
N ILE A 287 -10.59 -28.13 20.87
CA ILE A 287 -11.78 -28.97 21.05
C ILE A 287 -11.38 -30.39 20.65
N ARG A 288 -11.47 -31.31 21.61
CA ARG A 288 -11.28 -32.72 21.36
C ARG A 288 -12.65 -33.34 21.04
N PHE A 289 -12.79 -33.85 19.83
CA PHE A 289 -13.98 -34.52 19.34
C PHE A 289 -13.75 -36.03 19.34
N LYS A 290 -14.52 -36.76 20.14
CA LYS A 290 -14.41 -38.21 20.30
C LYS A 290 -15.51 -38.92 19.55
N ALA A 291 -15.14 -39.78 18.60
CA ALA A 291 -16.05 -40.67 17.91
C ALA A 291 -15.78 -42.13 18.35
N ALA A 292 -16.79 -42.77 18.92
CA ALA A 292 -16.76 -44.17 19.33
C ALA A 292 -17.53 -45.02 18.32
N ILE A 293 -16.83 -45.96 17.68
CA ILE A 293 -17.36 -46.92 16.73
C ILE A 293 -17.50 -48.25 17.46
N ARG A 294 -18.67 -48.87 17.38
CA ARG A 294 -18.94 -50.19 17.95
C ARG A 294 -19.46 -51.13 16.87
N ASN A 295 -18.88 -52.31 16.77
CA ASN A 295 -19.41 -53.34 15.88
C ASN A 295 -20.61 -54.04 16.55
N ILE A 296 -21.79 -53.91 15.96
CA ILE A 296 -23.03 -54.54 16.46
C ILE A 296 -23.41 -55.79 15.66
N SER A 297 -22.65 -56.11 14.62
CA SER A 297 -22.80 -57.36 13.87
C SER A 297 -22.18 -58.54 14.61
N ASN A 298 -22.53 -59.74 14.16
CA ASN A 298 -21.91 -61.00 14.59
C ASN A 298 -20.64 -61.37 13.79
N THR A 299 -20.13 -60.45 12.97
CA THR A 299 -19.00 -60.66 12.07
C THR A 299 -17.90 -59.62 12.29
N VAL A 300 -16.68 -59.88 11.82
CA VAL A 300 -15.55 -58.94 11.95
C VAL A 300 -15.65 -57.85 10.89
N VAL A 301 -15.33 -56.62 11.28
CA VAL A 301 -15.23 -55.45 10.38
C VAL A 301 -13.77 -54.98 10.34
N THR A 302 -13.24 -54.72 9.15
CA THR A 302 -11.83 -54.31 8.93
C THR A 302 -11.72 -52.99 8.18
N ASP A 303 -10.51 -52.43 8.11
CA ASP A 303 -10.15 -51.25 7.31
C ASP A 303 -11.02 -50.02 7.60
N ILE A 304 -11.22 -49.74 8.89
CA ILE A 304 -12.14 -48.71 9.34
C ILE A 304 -11.44 -47.35 9.31
N ASN A 305 -11.88 -46.52 8.39
CA ASN A 305 -11.38 -45.17 8.16
C ASN A 305 -12.41 -44.15 8.64
N VAL A 306 -12.10 -43.46 9.73
CA VAL A 306 -12.95 -42.43 10.33
C VAL A 306 -12.50 -41.07 9.81
N THR A 307 -13.35 -40.41 9.03
CA THR A 307 -13.07 -39.08 8.46
C THR A 307 -13.98 -38.03 9.10
N LEU A 308 -13.40 -36.95 9.59
CA LEU A 308 -14.15 -35.82 10.17
C LEU A 308 -14.19 -34.64 9.20
N ILE A 309 -15.36 -34.03 9.06
CA ILE A 309 -15.63 -32.87 8.20
C ILE A 309 -16.14 -31.73 9.10
N PRO A 310 -15.24 -30.88 9.62
CA PRO A 310 -15.66 -29.69 10.35
C PRO A 310 -16.14 -28.59 9.38
N THR A 311 -17.06 -27.76 9.84
CA THR A 311 -17.38 -26.47 9.18
C THR A 311 -16.18 -25.53 9.14
N SER A 312 -16.20 -24.52 8.28
CA SER A 312 -15.16 -23.48 8.15
C SER A 312 -14.84 -22.67 9.42
N GLN A 313 -15.56 -22.93 10.53
CA GLN A 313 -15.29 -22.37 11.85
C GLN A 313 -14.17 -23.10 12.61
N TYR A 314 -13.66 -24.23 12.09
CA TYR A 314 -12.56 -24.97 12.71
C TYR A 314 -11.46 -25.30 11.71
N GLU A 315 -10.24 -25.30 12.22
CA GLU A 315 -9.09 -25.94 11.58
C GLU A 315 -8.85 -27.31 12.22
N ILE A 316 -8.42 -28.28 11.42
CA ILE A 316 -8.16 -29.65 11.86
C ILE A 316 -6.91 -30.14 11.13
N VAL A 317 -5.95 -30.64 11.91
CA VAL A 317 -4.67 -31.15 11.38
C VAL A 317 -4.86 -32.56 10.82
N ASP A 318 -5.40 -33.47 11.63
CA ASP A 318 -5.67 -34.86 11.23
C ASP A 318 -7.16 -35.07 10.94
N ARG A 319 -7.51 -35.18 9.66
CA ARG A 319 -8.91 -35.42 9.23
C ARG A 319 -9.31 -36.88 9.20
N LEU A 320 -8.34 -37.79 9.18
CA LEU A 320 -8.51 -39.23 9.03
C LEU A 320 -7.87 -39.95 10.21
N LYS A 321 -8.62 -40.88 10.82
CA LYS A 321 -8.10 -41.83 11.81
C LYS A 321 -8.45 -43.24 11.37
N VAL A 322 -7.50 -44.15 11.50
CA VAL A 322 -7.64 -45.55 11.08
C VAL A 322 -7.81 -46.45 12.30
N VAL A 323 -8.70 -47.42 12.21
CA VAL A 323 -8.88 -48.51 13.17
C VAL A 323 -8.78 -49.82 12.40
N ASP A 324 -7.81 -50.67 12.76
CA ASP A 324 -7.47 -51.85 11.95
C ASP A 324 -8.59 -52.90 11.89
N ILE A 325 -9.12 -53.29 13.06
CA ILE A 325 -10.09 -54.38 13.16
C ILE A 325 -11.05 -54.14 14.34
N LEU A 326 -12.33 -54.44 14.14
CA LEU A 326 -13.35 -54.49 15.20
C LEU A 326 -14.04 -55.85 15.23
N ARG A 327 -13.88 -56.56 16.34
CA ARG A 327 -14.58 -57.82 16.60
C ARG A 327 -16.05 -57.59 16.98
N PRO A 328 -16.92 -58.61 16.85
CA PRO A 328 -18.31 -58.53 17.29
C PRO A 328 -18.42 -57.98 18.73
N GLY A 329 -19.19 -56.90 18.90
CA GLY A 329 -19.40 -56.23 20.19
C GLY A 329 -18.29 -55.27 20.64
N GLU A 330 -17.12 -55.27 20.00
CA GLU A 330 -15.98 -54.40 20.35
C GLU A 330 -16.27 -52.93 19.98
N SER A 331 -15.77 -52.01 20.82
CA SER A 331 -15.84 -50.57 20.58
C SER A 331 -14.46 -49.93 20.62
N ARG A 332 -14.17 -49.06 19.65
CA ARG A 332 -12.96 -48.23 19.61
C ARG A 332 -13.33 -46.75 19.50
N GLY A 333 -12.62 -45.93 20.26
CA GLY A 333 -12.76 -44.47 20.21
C GLY A 333 -11.57 -43.84 19.49
N VAL A 334 -11.84 -42.89 18.62
CA VAL A 334 -10.83 -42.03 17.99
C VAL A 334 -11.04 -40.58 18.40
N ASP A 335 -9.95 -39.87 18.64
CA ASP A 335 -9.93 -38.48 19.07
C ASP A 335 -9.43 -37.58 17.93
N PHE A 336 -10.18 -36.52 17.65
CA PHE A 336 -9.82 -35.46 16.71
C PHE A 336 -9.63 -34.15 17.46
N TYR A 337 -8.60 -33.39 17.13
CA TYR A 337 -8.33 -32.08 17.73
C TYR A 337 -8.71 -30.97 16.73
N LEU A 338 -9.61 -30.09 17.14
CA LEU A 338 -10.15 -28.99 16.36
C LEU A 338 -9.71 -27.65 16.96
N THR A 339 -9.11 -26.79 16.15
CA THR A 339 -8.75 -25.42 16.52
C THR A 339 -9.87 -24.47 16.09
N PRO A 340 -10.54 -23.77 17.02
CA PRO A 340 -11.66 -22.91 16.69
C PRO A 340 -11.20 -21.57 16.09
N LEU A 341 -11.70 -21.21 14.91
CA LEU A 341 -11.37 -19.96 14.21
C LEU A 341 -12.35 -18.82 14.56
N THR A 342 -13.59 -19.16 14.94
CA THR A 342 -14.64 -18.20 15.28
C THR A 342 -15.48 -18.70 16.45
N CYS A 343 -15.98 -17.81 17.30
CA CYS A 343 -17.02 -18.14 18.27
C CYS A 343 -18.36 -18.43 17.58
N GLY A 344 -19.17 -19.29 18.18
CA GLY A 344 -20.49 -19.61 17.67
C GLY A 344 -20.88 -21.05 17.95
N GLN A 345 -22.10 -21.41 17.55
CA GLN A 345 -22.53 -22.79 17.46
C GLN A 345 -22.22 -23.28 16.05
N SER A 346 -21.56 -24.43 15.95
CA SER A 346 -21.27 -25.03 14.66
C SER A 346 -21.35 -26.55 14.71
N LYS A 347 -21.60 -27.15 13.55
CA LYS A 347 -21.79 -28.60 13.42
C LYS A 347 -20.50 -29.25 12.96
N VAL A 348 -20.20 -30.38 13.59
CA VAL A 348 -19.16 -31.30 13.11
C VAL A 348 -19.83 -32.63 12.79
N PHE A 349 -19.54 -33.13 11.60
CA PHE A 349 -20.02 -34.41 11.09
C PHE A 349 -18.87 -35.12 10.39
N GLY A 350 -19.12 -36.32 9.88
CA GLY A 350 -18.08 -37.11 9.24
C GLY A 350 -18.64 -38.40 8.65
N SER A 351 -17.74 -39.24 8.17
CA SER A 351 -18.07 -40.53 7.59
C SER A 351 -17.08 -41.58 8.07
N ILE A 352 -17.55 -42.81 8.19
CA ILE A 352 -16.74 -43.98 8.47
C ILE A 352 -16.86 -44.90 7.27
N SER A 353 -15.77 -45.16 6.57
CA SER A 353 -15.72 -46.20 5.55
C SER A 353 -15.06 -47.45 6.12
N TYR A 354 -15.62 -48.63 5.88
CA TYR A 354 -15.14 -49.90 6.42
C TYR A 354 -15.39 -51.04 5.44
N MET A 355 -14.70 -52.17 5.61
CA MET A 355 -14.92 -53.38 4.81
C MET A 355 -15.82 -54.34 5.58
N ASP A 356 -16.86 -54.82 4.91
CA ASP A 356 -17.71 -55.89 5.43
C ASP A 356 -17.01 -57.27 5.33
N PRO A 357 -17.56 -58.33 5.95
CA PRO A 357 -16.94 -59.66 5.93
C PRO A 357 -16.81 -60.30 4.54
N PHE A 358 -17.53 -59.76 3.55
CA PHE A 358 -17.49 -60.21 2.16
C PHE A 358 -16.49 -59.40 1.32
N GLY A 359 -15.77 -58.47 1.95
CA GLY A 359 -14.79 -57.60 1.31
C GLY A 359 -15.40 -56.43 0.55
N ASN A 360 -16.68 -56.09 0.78
CA ASN A 360 -17.29 -54.92 0.14
C ASN A 360 -17.13 -53.67 1.02
N PRO A 361 -16.81 -52.52 0.41
CA PRO A 361 -16.73 -51.26 1.12
C PRO A 361 -18.13 -50.75 1.50
N GLN A 362 -18.29 -50.40 2.77
CA GLN A 362 -19.49 -49.81 3.35
C GLN A 362 -19.17 -48.43 3.91
N THR A 363 -20.17 -47.55 3.97
CA THR A 363 -20.04 -46.21 4.57
C THR A 363 -21.15 -45.96 5.56
N ALA A 364 -20.80 -45.52 6.77
CA ALA A 364 -21.73 -45.00 7.77
C ALA A 364 -21.47 -43.52 8.02
N THR A 365 -22.52 -42.76 8.34
CA THR A 365 -22.41 -41.32 8.58
C THR A 365 -22.31 -41.03 10.08
N ILE A 366 -21.32 -40.23 10.49
CA ILE A 366 -21.30 -39.63 11.83
C ILE A 366 -22.31 -38.49 11.83
N SER A 367 -23.46 -38.68 12.47
CA SER A 367 -24.51 -37.65 12.42
C SER A 367 -24.04 -36.36 13.10
N PRO A 368 -24.46 -35.18 12.59
CA PRO A 368 -23.95 -33.90 13.06
C PRO A 368 -24.07 -33.73 14.58
N LYS A 369 -23.00 -33.25 15.21
CA LYS A 369 -22.98 -32.84 16.62
C LYS A 369 -22.73 -31.34 16.67
N ASP A 370 -23.58 -30.63 17.41
CA ASP A 370 -23.41 -29.22 17.67
C ASP A 370 -22.30 -29.00 18.70
N ILE A 371 -21.27 -28.29 18.31
CA ILE A 371 -20.21 -27.79 19.18
C ILE A 371 -20.47 -26.31 19.41
N TRP A 372 -20.56 -25.93 20.68
CA TRP A 372 -20.79 -24.53 21.05
C TRP A 372 -19.55 -23.90 21.65
N ILE A 373 -18.95 -22.95 20.92
CA ILE A 373 -17.91 -22.07 21.43
C ILE A 373 -18.59 -20.77 21.86
N LYS A 374 -18.76 -20.60 23.18
CA LYS A 374 -19.28 -19.34 23.72
C LYS A 374 -18.22 -18.26 23.55
N CYS A 375 -18.59 -17.15 22.91
CA CYS A 375 -17.81 -15.92 22.98
C CYS A 375 -18.04 -15.32 24.37
N PRO A 376 -17.03 -15.22 25.24
CA PRO A 376 -17.20 -14.49 26.48
C PRO A 376 -17.13 -13.01 26.11
N LEU A 377 -18.31 -12.42 25.91
CA LEU A 377 -18.45 -10.97 25.97
C LEU A 377 -17.99 -10.59 27.37
N VAL A 378 -16.89 -9.86 27.50
CA VAL A 378 -16.41 -9.33 28.77
C VAL A 378 -16.85 -7.88 28.93
N ILE A 379 -17.06 -7.48 30.17
CA ILE A 379 -17.31 -6.10 30.58
C ILE A 379 -16.09 -5.66 31.40
N PRO A 380 -15.52 -4.47 31.15
CA PRO A 380 -14.35 -4.02 31.87
C PRO A 380 -14.69 -3.83 33.36
N LYS A 381 -13.78 -4.29 34.23
CA LYS A 381 -13.87 -4.11 35.68
C LYS A 381 -12.53 -3.65 36.21
N THR A 382 -12.50 -2.41 36.69
CA THR A 382 -11.37 -1.87 37.43
C THR A 382 -11.29 -2.55 38.80
N SER A 383 -10.10 -3.00 39.19
CA SER A 383 -9.83 -3.62 40.50
C SER A 383 -8.38 -3.33 40.90
N SER A 384 -8.09 -3.32 42.20
CA SER A 384 -6.70 -3.16 42.66
C SER A 384 -5.91 -4.47 42.48
N ILE A 385 -4.57 -4.39 42.45
CA ILE A 385 -3.71 -5.58 42.34
C ILE A 385 -3.95 -6.55 43.51
N ASP A 386 -4.13 -6.05 44.73
CA ASP A 386 -4.41 -6.86 45.92
C ASP A 386 -5.76 -7.60 45.83
N GLU A 387 -6.76 -6.97 45.21
CA GLU A 387 -8.05 -7.61 44.94
C GLU A 387 -7.92 -8.70 43.87
N ILE A 388 -7.15 -8.44 42.81
CA ILE A 388 -6.89 -9.42 41.74
C ILE A 388 -6.24 -10.69 42.32
N GLU A 389 -5.22 -10.54 43.18
CA GLU A 389 -4.56 -11.69 43.81
C GLU A 389 -5.49 -12.47 44.75
N LYS A 390 -6.41 -11.80 45.46
CA LYS A 390 -7.45 -12.48 46.25
C LYS A 390 -8.45 -13.23 45.36
N VAL A 391 -8.87 -12.63 44.25
CA VAL A 391 -9.83 -13.22 43.30
C VAL A 391 -9.22 -14.42 42.58
N LYS A 392 -7.95 -14.35 42.16
CA LYS A 392 -7.24 -15.47 41.50
C LYS A 392 -7.29 -16.76 42.33
N LYS A 393 -7.23 -16.67 43.66
CA LYS A 393 -7.32 -17.84 44.57
C LYS A 393 -8.66 -18.59 44.50
N GLN A 394 -9.70 -17.96 43.98
CA GLN A 394 -11.06 -18.51 43.89
C GLN A 394 -11.44 -18.95 42.47
N LEU A 395 -10.56 -18.72 41.49
CA LEU A 395 -10.80 -19.01 40.08
C LEU A 395 -9.95 -20.19 39.60
N GLN A 396 -10.39 -20.81 38.51
CA GLN A 396 -9.64 -21.84 37.80
C GLN A 396 -8.69 -21.18 36.79
N LYS A 397 -7.51 -21.77 36.60
CA LYS A 397 -6.45 -21.26 35.71
C LYS A 397 -6.42 -22.05 34.40
N GLY A 398 -6.51 -21.36 33.27
CA GLY A 398 -6.14 -21.86 31.94
C GLY A 398 -4.88 -21.16 31.43
N GLU A 399 -4.03 -21.87 30.70
CA GLU A 399 -2.77 -21.33 30.16
C GLU A 399 -2.54 -21.83 28.72
N THR A 400 -1.95 -20.99 27.87
CA THR A 400 -1.46 -21.37 26.55
C THR A 400 -0.14 -20.66 26.21
N LYS A 401 0.66 -21.26 25.34
CA LYS A 401 1.92 -20.70 24.86
C LYS A 401 1.86 -20.45 23.34
N ILE A 402 2.41 -19.32 22.90
CA ILE A 402 2.39 -18.87 21.52
C ILE A 402 3.82 -18.53 21.11
N SER A 403 4.36 -19.19 20.08
CA SER A 403 5.69 -18.88 19.55
C SER A 403 5.65 -17.69 18.59
N PHE A 404 6.73 -16.90 18.57
CA PHE A 404 6.91 -15.78 17.64
C PHE A 404 8.33 -15.72 17.09
N LYS A 405 8.50 -15.00 15.96
CA LYS A 405 9.78 -14.84 15.24
C LYS A 405 10.24 -13.38 15.10
N ILE A 406 9.53 -12.45 15.73
CA ILE A 406 9.84 -11.01 15.76
C ILE A 406 10.57 -10.66 17.07
N ASP A 407 11.02 -9.42 17.23
CA ASP A 407 11.65 -8.98 18.48
C ASP A 407 10.64 -8.96 19.65
N GLN A 408 11.16 -9.07 20.88
CA GLN A 408 10.33 -9.18 22.09
C GLN A 408 9.47 -7.94 22.33
N THR A 409 9.95 -6.75 22.00
CA THR A 409 9.21 -5.50 22.18
C THR A 409 8.01 -5.44 21.23
N SER A 410 8.21 -5.73 19.95
CA SER A 410 7.13 -5.82 18.97
C SER A 410 6.15 -6.92 19.31
N ALA A 411 6.64 -8.08 19.77
CA ALA A 411 5.78 -9.17 20.24
C ALA A 411 4.91 -8.73 21.43
N PHE A 412 5.49 -8.04 22.40
CA PHE A 412 4.77 -7.55 23.58
C PHE A 412 3.71 -6.53 23.21
N ASN A 413 4.05 -5.56 22.37
CA ASN A 413 3.11 -4.53 21.91
C ASN A 413 1.93 -5.13 21.15
N ILE A 414 2.17 -6.09 20.25
CA ILE A 414 1.11 -6.80 19.54
C ILE A 414 0.18 -7.52 20.53
N VAL A 415 0.75 -8.22 21.51
CA VAL A 415 -0.04 -8.93 22.54
C VAL A 415 -0.86 -7.95 23.36
N LEU A 416 -0.25 -6.87 23.83
CA LEU A 416 -0.90 -5.81 24.61
C LEU A 416 -2.05 -5.19 23.81
N ASP A 417 -1.85 -4.89 22.53
CA ASP A 417 -2.88 -4.37 21.63
C ASP A 417 -4.03 -5.36 21.42
N GLN A 418 -3.71 -6.64 21.21
CA GLN A 418 -4.74 -7.67 21.02
C GLN A 418 -5.57 -7.89 22.28
N ILE A 419 -4.96 -7.84 23.46
CA ILE A 419 -5.66 -7.98 24.75
C ILE A 419 -6.46 -6.71 25.07
N SER A 420 -5.89 -5.53 24.83
CA SER A 420 -6.57 -4.24 25.05
C SER A 420 -7.76 -4.02 24.11
N ALA A 421 -7.79 -4.71 22.96
CA ALA A 421 -8.94 -4.73 22.07
C ALA A 421 -10.12 -5.57 22.61
N LEU A 422 -9.91 -6.37 23.64
CA LEU A 422 -10.95 -7.08 24.39
C LEU A 422 -11.43 -6.11 25.47
N ASP A 423 -12.74 -5.89 25.61
CA ASP A 423 -13.36 -4.93 26.54
C ASP A 423 -13.05 -5.25 28.03
N LEU A 424 -11.79 -5.09 28.44
CA LEU A 424 -11.20 -5.39 29.74
C LEU A 424 -10.51 -4.16 30.28
N SER A 425 -10.47 -4.02 31.59
CA SER A 425 -9.69 -3.00 32.25
C SER A 425 -8.23 -3.44 32.35
N GLU A 426 -7.32 -2.63 31.84
CA GLU A 426 -5.90 -2.74 32.14
C GLU A 426 -5.67 -2.46 33.62
N ILE A 427 -4.98 -3.37 34.31
CA ILE A 427 -4.67 -3.28 35.74
C ILE A 427 -3.20 -2.96 35.95
N LYS A 428 -2.32 -3.64 35.21
CA LYS A 428 -0.87 -3.44 35.28
C LYS A 428 -0.25 -3.77 33.94
N VAL A 429 0.60 -2.88 33.45
CA VAL A 429 1.52 -3.11 32.33
C VAL A 429 2.93 -2.82 32.83
N ASP A 430 3.85 -3.74 32.59
CA ASP A 430 5.27 -3.62 32.88
C ASP A 430 6.04 -3.91 31.60
N GLU A 431 6.39 -2.85 30.88
CA GLU A 431 7.09 -2.90 29.60
C GLU A 431 8.52 -3.46 29.75
N ASN A 432 9.16 -3.23 30.90
CA ASN A 432 10.53 -3.71 31.16
C ASN A 432 10.59 -5.23 31.32
N ASN A 433 9.56 -5.81 31.96
CA ASN A 433 9.45 -7.25 32.15
C ASN A 433 8.53 -7.93 31.13
N PHE A 434 8.01 -7.18 30.15
CA PHE A 434 7.04 -7.65 29.16
C PHE A 434 5.87 -8.41 29.78
N THR A 435 5.29 -7.87 30.86
CA THR A 435 4.12 -8.45 31.52
C THR A 435 2.92 -7.51 31.51
N THR A 436 1.72 -8.06 31.33
CA THR A 436 0.48 -7.28 31.47
C THR A 436 -0.61 -8.10 32.15
N ILE A 437 -1.46 -7.42 32.92
CA ILE A 437 -2.63 -7.96 33.62
C ILE A 437 -3.85 -7.12 33.27
N HIS A 438 -4.89 -7.79 32.78
CA HIS A 438 -6.20 -7.19 32.48
C HIS A 438 -7.32 -7.91 33.24
N SER A 439 -8.39 -7.21 33.57
CA SER A 439 -9.51 -7.73 34.36
C SER A 439 -10.87 -7.30 33.79
N GLY A 440 -11.85 -8.18 33.92
CA GLY A 440 -13.24 -7.91 33.54
C GLY A 440 -14.22 -8.89 34.15
N LEU A 441 -15.48 -8.78 33.71
CA LEU A 441 -16.59 -9.64 34.08
C LEU A 441 -17.15 -10.32 32.85
N ALA A 442 -17.37 -11.63 32.89
CA ALA A 442 -18.09 -12.32 31.84
C ALA A 442 -19.55 -11.82 31.80
N LYS A 443 -20.00 -11.22 30.69
CA LYS A 443 -21.30 -10.56 30.54
C LYS A 443 -22.51 -11.46 30.82
N VAL A 444 -22.37 -12.77 30.61
CA VAL A 444 -23.48 -13.73 30.76
C VAL A 444 -23.56 -14.28 32.18
N THR A 445 -22.44 -14.59 32.80
CA THR A 445 -22.41 -15.20 34.14
C THR A 445 -22.11 -14.19 35.26
N ASN A 446 -21.64 -13.00 34.89
CA ASN A 446 -21.16 -11.95 35.78
C ASN A 446 -19.98 -12.40 36.68
N ASP A 447 -19.26 -13.45 36.30
CA ASP A 447 -18.08 -13.93 37.02
C ASP A 447 -16.82 -13.14 36.63
N ASN A 448 -15.86 -13.05 37.55
CA ASN A 448 -14.57 -12.41 37.30
C ASN A 448 -13.77 -13.19 36.25
N MET A 449 -13.14 -12.43 35.37
CA MET A 449 -12.24 -12.95 34.34
C MET A 449 -10.97 -12.11 34.30
N ILE A 450 -9.84 -12.75 34.51
CA ILE A 450 -8.53 -12.10 34.58
C ILE A 450 -7.66 -12.68 33.46
N ILE A 451 -6.93 -11.83 32.76
CA ILE A 451 -5.92 -12.21 31.77
C ILE A 451 -4.57 -11.72 32.24
N GLU A 452 -3.56 -12.57 32.14
CA GLU A 452 -2.18 -12.19 32.29
C GLU A 452 -1.41 -12.69 31.07
N SER A 453 -0.53 -11.85 30.53
CA SER A 453 0.43 -12.31 29.53
C SER A 453 1.83 -11.89 29.91
N LYS A 454 2.80 -12.76 29.62
CA LYS A 454 4.22 -12.49 29.78
C LYS A 454 5.03 -13.06 28.62
N ILE A 455 6.18 -12.48 28.34
CA ILE A 455 7.14 -13.03 27.37
C ILE A 455 8.21 -13.84 28.10
N GLU A 456 8.41 -15.09 27.66
CA GLU A 456 9.48 -15.98 28.12
C GLU A 456 10.29 -16.49 26.92
N GLY A 457 11.48 -15.93 26.71
CA GLY A 457 12.29 -16.21 25.52
C GLY A 457 11.56 -15.79 24.24
N ASN A 458 11.28 -16.76 23.35
CA ASN A 458 10.54 -16.54 22.10
C ASN A 458 9.07 -17.01 22.18
N HIS A 459 8.51 -17.07 23.39
CA HIS A 459 7.14 -17.48 23.63
C HIS A 459 6.37 -16.43 24.41
N VAL A 460 5.13 -16.17 23.99
CA VAL A 460 4.12 -15.49 24.81
C VAL A 460 3.44 -16.55 25.65
N VAL A 461 3.46 -16.39 26.96
CA VAL A 461 2.67 -17.18 27.91
C VAL A 461 1.41 -16.37 28.22
N LEU A 462 0.25 -16.89 27.82
CA LEU A 462 -1.05 -16.26 28.05
C LEU A 462 -1.83 -17.10 29.05
N ILE A 463 -2.31 -16.46 30.11
CA ILE A 463 -2.99 -17.09 31.24
C ILE A 463 -4.35 -16.41 31.42
N VAL A 464 -5.40 -17.21 31.59
CA VAL A 464 -6.77 -16.74 31.88
C VAL A 464 -7.27 -17.40 33.16
N TRP A 465 -7.76 -16.59 34.11
CA TRP A 465 -8.47 -17.06 35.29
C TRP A 465 -9.97 -16.81 35.15
N THR A 466 -10.78 -17.84 35.37
CA THR A 466 -12.25 -17.77 35.34
C THR A 466 -12.86 -18.91 36.16
N ARG A 467 -14.16 -18.82 36.44
CA ARG A 467 -14.90 -19.84 37.20
C ARG A 467 -15.27 -21.07 36.36
N ASP A 468 -15.40 -20.88 35.05
CA ASP A 468 -15.81 -21.91 34.08
C ASP A 468 -14.63 -22.22 33.14
N MET A 469 -13.96 -23.35 33.34
CA MET A 469 -12.86 -23.79 32.46
C MET A 469 -13.25 -23.82 30.98
N LYS A 470 -14.51 -24.09 30.62
CA LYS A 470 -14.92 -24.09 29.20
C LYS A 470 -14.84 -22.70 28.58
N GLN A 471 -15.11 -21.66 29.37
CA GLN A 471 -14.93 -20.27 28.95
C GLN A 471 -13.44 -19.91 28.84
N ALA A 472 -12.60 -20.40 29.76
CA ALA A 472 -11.16 -20.19 29.72
C ALA A 472 -10.57 -20.71 28.41
N THR A 473 -10.92 -21.94 28.03
CA THR A 473 -10.37 -22.61 26.85
C THR A 473 -10.79 -21.93 25.56
N GLY A 474 -12.08 -21.63 25.38
CA GLY A 474 -12.58 -20.95 24.18
C GLY A 474 -11.99 -19.54 24.04
N PHE A 475 -11.78 -18.85 25.15
CA PHE A 475 -11.22 -17.50 25.14
C PHE A 475 -9.73 -17.47 24.87
N LEU A 476 -8.96 -18.36 25.48
CA LEU A 476 -7.53 -18.54 25.18
C LEU A 476 -7.30 -18.84 23.70
N ALA A 477 -8.13 -19.71 23.11
CA ALA A 477 -8.04 -20.03 21.69
C ALA A 477 -8.32 -18.81 20.80
N TYR A 478 -9.31 -18.00 21.16
CA TYR A 478 -9.64 -16.77 20.43
C TYR A 478 -8.49 -15.75 20.45
N ILE A 479 -7.95 -15.44 21.64
CA ILE A 479 -6.84 -14.50 21.78
C ILE A 479 -5.58 -15.02 21.09
N LYS A 480 -5.30 -16.31 21.25
CA LYS A 480 -4.17 -16.97 20.57
C LYS A 480 -4.23 -16.78 19.07
N ASN A 481 -5.40 -16.98 18.45
CA ASN A 481 -5.57 -16.78 17.02
C ASN A 481 -5.40 -15.32 16.59
N LEU A 482 -5.91 -14.36 17.35
CA LEU A 482 -5.71 -12.93 17.08
C LEU A 482 -4.21 -12.56 17.07
N ILE A 483 -3.47 -13.04 18.06
CA ILE A 483 -2.03 -12.81 18.18
C ILE A 483 -1.28 -13.47 17.02
N LEU A 484 -1.55 -14.75 16.71
CA LEU A 484 -0.91 -15.49 15.63
C LEU A 484 -1.12 -14.82 14.26
N MET A 485 -2.35 -14.42 13.94
CA MET A 485 -2.66 -13.72 12.69
C MET A 485 -1.88 -12.41 12.55
N THR A 486 -1.67 -11.71 13.67
CA THR A 486 -0.95 -10.44 13.69
C THR A 486 0.55 -10.65 13.53
N PHE A 487 1.14 -11.66 14.19
CA PHE A 487 2.54 -12.05 13.99
C PHE A 487 2.83 -12.50 12.55
N GLU A 488 1.95 -13.28 11.94
CA GLU A 488 2.09 -13.68 10.53
C GLU A 488 2.02 -12.48 9.58
N SER A 489 1.15 -11.51 9.88
CA SER A 489 1.03 -10.30 9.07
C SER A 489 2.27 -9.42 9.19
N HIS A 490 2.84 -9.29 10.39
CA HIS A 490 4.05 -8.50 10.64
C HIS A 490 5.28 -9.10 9.94
N SER A 491 5.50 -10.41 10.09
CA SER A 491 6.63 -11.11 9.43
C SER A 491 6.56 -11.07 7.89
N LYS A 492 5.35 -11.14 7.31
CA LYS A 492 5.16 -10.99 5.86
C LYS A 492 5.44 -9.58 5.36
N LEU A 493 5.24 -8.56 6.19
CA LEU A 493 5.57 -7.16 5.86
C LEU A 493 7.07 -6.92 5.96
N GLU A 494 7.74 -7.38 7.03
CA GLU A 494 9.19 -7.28 7.16
C GLU A 494 9.95 -7.97 6.01
N GLY A 495 9.53 -9.16 5.60
CA GLY A 495 10.14 -9.85 4.46
C GLY A 495 9.91 -9.17 3.10
N LYS A 496 8.94 -8.24 2.99
CA LYS A 496 8.75 -7.38 1.80
C LYS A 496 9.57 -6.10 1.89
N ILE A 497 9.68 -5.52 3.09
CA ILE A 497 10.53 -4.36 3.39
C ILE A 497 11.97 -4.66 2.99
N GLU A 498 12.50 -5.80 3.44
CA GLU A 498 13.87 -6.20 3.20
C GLU A 498 14.17 -6.38 1.70
N LYS A 499 13.20 -6.88 0.94
CA LYS A 499 13.33 -7.04 -0.52
C LYS A 499 13.40 -5.73 -1.28
N ILE A 500 12.67 -4.69 -0.84
CA ILE A 500 12.72 -3.38 -1.51
C ILE A 500 14.05 -2.70 -1.20
N SER A 501 14.47 -2.72 0.06
CA SER A 501 15.80 -2.23 0.46
C SER A 501 16.91 -2.94 -0.31
N GLN A 502 16.85 -4.26 -0.43
CA GLN A 502 17.85 -5.03 -1.16
C GLN A 502 17.92 -4.64 -2.64
N LYS A 503 16.78 -4.39 -3.30
CA LYS A 503 16.78 -3.92 -4.70
C LYS A 503 17.46 -2.57 -4.89
N ILE A 504 17.32 -1.66 -3.94
CA ILE A 504 17.99 -0.35 -3.98
C ILE A 504 19.52 -0.55 -3.85
N LEU A 505 19.95 -1.42 -2.92
CA LEU A 505 21.36 -1.77 -2.74
C LEU A 505 21.95 -2.48 -3.96
N ASP A 506 21.20 -3.40 -4.58
CA ASP A 506 21.62 -4.06 -5.82
C ASP A 506 21.81 -3.05 -6.96
N THR A 507 20.90 -2.07 -7.07
CA THR A 507 20.99 -1.02 -8.09
C THR A 507 22.24 -0.16 -7.89
N ASP A 508 22.58 0.16 -6.64
CA ASP A 508 23.80 0.87 -6.27
C ASP A 508 25.09 0.12 -6.62
N GLU A 509 25.10 -1.19 -6.36
CA GLU A 509 26.26 -2.01 -6.70
C GLU A 509 26.49 -2.02 -8.22
N ILE A 510 25.41 -2.16 -9.00
CA ILE A 510 25.46 -2.12 -10.46
C ILE A 510 25.92 -0.74 -10.95
N PHE A 511 25.40 0.34 -10.36
CA PHE A 511 25.80 1.71 -10.66
C PHE A 511 27.32 1.92 -10.50
N LYS A 512 27.89 1.47 -9.38
CA LYS A 512 29.35 1.55 -9.13
C LYS A 512 30.17 0.78 -10.16
N ARG A 513 29.68 -0.40 -10.59
CA ARG A 513 30.35 -1.20 -11.62
C ARG A 513 30.30 -0.53 -12.99
N LEU A 514 29.19 0.13 -13.32
CA LEU A 514 29.08 0.92 -14.55
C LEU A 514 30.01 2.13 -14.55
N ILE A 515 30.21 2.79 -13.42
CA ILE A 515 31.23 3.84 -13.30
C ILE A 515 32.63 3.27 -13.54
N THR A 516 32.93 2.11 -12.95
CA THR A 516 34.23 1.44 -13.21
C THR A 516 34.40 1.13 -14.71
N LEU A 517 33.34 0.72 -15.38
CA LEU A 517 33.35 0.46 -16.82
C LEU A 517 33.55 1.74 -17.64
N PHE A 518 32.95 2.86 -17.23
CA PHE A 518 33.19 4.17 -17.82
C PHE A 518 34.66 4.57 -17.68
N ASP A 519 35.25 4.40 -16.49
CA ASP A 519 36.67 4.71 -16.24
C ASP A 519 37.64 3.85 -17.06
N TYR A 520 37.26 2.62 -17.41
CA TYR A 520 38.04 1.77 -18.33
C TYR A 520 38.06 2.34 -19.76
N CYS A 521 36.99 2.99 -20.19
CA CYS A 521 36.92 3.62 -21.51
C CYS A 521 37.77 4.90 -21.57
N ASP A 522 37.78 5.66 -20.48
CA ASP A 522 38.42 6.97 -20.41
C ASP A 522 39.95 6.91 -20.29
N ASN A 523 40.51 5.93 -19.55
CA ASN A 523 41.96 5.77 -19.39
C ASN A 523 42.59 5.14 -20.65
N ARG A 524 43.04 6.01 -21.56
CA ARG A 524 43.22 5.70 -22.99
C ARG A 524 44.23 4.61 -23.35
N ASP A 525 45.10 4.17 -22.43
CA ASP A 525 46.19 3.22 -22.71
C ASP A 525 46.26 2.00 -21.76
N ASP A 526 45.47 1.95 -20.69
CA ASP A 526 45.68 0.97 -19.60
C ASP A 526 44.81 -0.29 -19.69
N TRP A 527 43.61 -0.21 -20.29
CA TRP A 527 42.62 -1.30 -20.22
C TRP A 527 42.33 -1.92 -21.59
N LYS A 528 42.21 -3.25 -21.63
CA LYS A 528 42.05 -4.02 -22.86
C LYS A 528 40.60 -4.43 -23.09
N ILE A 529 40.26 -4.78 -24.33
CA ILE A 529 38.91 -5.27 -24.69
C ILE A 529 38.49 -6.45 -23.79
N GLY A 530 39.45 -7.32 -23.41
CA GLY A 530 39.19 -8.41 -22.46
C GLY A 530 38.65 -7.94 -21.10
N ASP A 531 39.23 -6.88 -20.51
CA ASP A 531 38.80 -6.35 -19.21
C ASP A 531 37.38 -5.77 -19.27
N ILE A 532 37.09 -5.06 -20.37
CA ILE A 532 35.77 -4.49 -20.67
C ILE A 532 34.73 -5.61 -20.82
N LEU A 533 35.06 -6.67 -21.56
CA LEU A 533 34.19 -7.83 -21.74
C LEU A 533 33.87 -8.54 -20.42
N ILE A 534 34.88 -8.72 -19.55
CA ILE A 534 34.69 -9.32 -18.23
C ILE A 534 33.72 -8.48 -17.40
N LEU A 535 33.93 -7.17 -17.35
CA LEU A 535 33.12 -6.27 -16.52
C LEU A 535 31.69 -6.13 -17.06
N ILE A 536 31.49 -6.02 -18.38
CA ILE A 536 30.15 -6.02 -18.99
C ILE A 536 29.41 -7.33 -18.68
N ASN A 537 30.08 -8.48 -18.75
CA ASN A 537 29.46 -9.76 -18.40
C ASN A 537 29.11 -9.86 -16.90
N GLU A 538 29.95 -9.33 -16.01
CA GLU A 538 29.65 -9.24 -14.57
C GLU A 538 28.41 -8.39 -14.33
N ILE A 539 28.37 -7.19 -14.91
CA ILE A 539 27.26 -6.24 -14.79
C ILE A 539 25.98 -6.84 -15.35
N LYS A 540 26.01 -7.42 -16.55
CA LYS A 540 24.88 -8.11 -17.17
C LYS A 540 24.35 -9.22 -16.27
N SER A 541 25.23 -10.06 -15.71
CA SER A 541 24.83 -11.17 -14.83
C SER A 541 24.20 -10.69 -13.51
N LYS A 542 24.59 -9.51 -13.01
CA LYS A 542 23.95 -8.86 -11.87
C LYS A 542 22.59 -8.27 -12.26
N MET A 543 22.53 -7.59 -13.40
CA MET A 543 21.29 -7.04 -13.96
C MET A 543 20.22 -8.12 -14.21
N GLU A 544 20.60 -9.26 -14.78
CA GLU A 544 19.66 -10.38 -15.02
C GLU A 544 19.06 -10.95 -13.71
N ARG A 545 19.79 -10.85 -12.59
CA ARG A 545 19.32 -11.30 -11.27
C ARG A 545 18.44 -10.27 -10.57
N SER A 546 18.84 -9.00 -10.59
CA SER A 546 18.18 -7.95 -9.80
C SER A 546 17.08 -7.21 -10.58
N ILE A 547 17.25 -7.04 -11.90
CA ILE A 547 16.35 -6.27 -12.80
C ILE A 547 16.13 -7.05 -14.12
N PRO A 548 15.47 -8.23 -14.07
CA PRO A 548 15.25 -9.05 -15.24
C PRO A 548 14.35 -8.33 -16.27
N GLY A 549 14.71 -8.45 -17.55
CA GLY A 549 13.93 -7.87 -18.66
C GLY A 549 14.23 -6.39 -18.97
N SER A 550 15.21 -5.78 -18.30
CA SER A 550 15.68 -4.43 -18.67
C SER A 550 16.21 -4.38 -20.10
N SER A 551 15.90 -3.30 -20.82
CA SER A 551 16.41 -3.05 -22.18
C SER A 551 17.94 -2.92 -22.22
N ILE A 552 18.55 -2.51 -21.11
CA ILE A 552 20.00 -2.43 -20.91
C ILE A 552 20.67 -3.78 -21.16
N ILE A 553 20.04 -4.88 -20.72
CA ILE A 553 20.60 -6.23 -20.88
C ILE A 553 20.72 -6.62 -22.35
N ILE A 554 19.80 -6.14 -23.20
CA ILE A 554 19.84 -6.39 -24.65
C ILE A 554 21.04 -5.66 -25.25
N LYS A 555 21.17 -4.35 -24.99
CA LYS A 555 22.32 -3.56 -25.47
C LYS A 555 23.67 -4.12 -24.98
N MET A 556 23.74 -4.58 -23.73
CA MET A 556 24.96 -5.22 -23.21
C MET A 556 25.31 -6.50 -23.96
N LYS A 557 24.33 -7.28 -24.42
CA LYS A 557 24.57 -8.47 -25.24
C LYS A 557 25.12 -8.09 -26.61
N ASP A 558 24.58 -7.05 -27.22
CA ASP A 558 25.07 -6.53 -28.52
C ASP A 558 26.55 -6.11 -28.39
N TRP A 559 26.90 -5.38 -27.32
CA TRP A 559 28.29 -5.02 -27.03
C TRP A 559 29.21 -6.23 -26.78
N ILE A 560 28.74 -7.25 -26.06
CA ILE A 560 29.51 -8.48 -25.83
C ILE A 560 29.80 -9.20 -27.15
N GLU A 561 28.83 -9.27 -28.05
CA GLU A 561 28.98 -9.88 -29.38
C GLU A 561 29.97 -9.08 -30.24
N ASP A 562 29.78 -7.76 -30.34
CA ASP A 562 30.62 -6.88 -31.14
C ASP A 562 32.08 -6.82 -30.68
N LEU A 563 32.31 -6.88 -29.37
CA LEU A 563 33.65 -6.89 -28.78
C LEU A 563 34.28 -8.30 -28.80
N GLY A 564 33.49 -9.36 -28.70
CA GLY A 564 33.97 -10.75 -28.70
C GLY A 564 34.61 -11.19 -30.02
N VAL A 565 34.34 -10.49 -31.12
CA VAL A 565 34.97 -10.74 -32.43
C VAL A 565 36.38 -10.13 -32.53
N LYS A 566 36.76 -9.24 -31.60
CA LYS A 566 38.05 -8.53 -31.60
C LYS A 566 39.10 -9.26 -30.75
N ARG A 567 40.39 -8.93 -30.91
CA ARG A 567 41.46 -9.55 -30.10
C ARG A 567 41.41 -8.98 -28.68
N GLU A 568 41.46 -9.86 -27.68
CA GLU A 568 41.34 -9.48 -26.26
C GLU A 568 42.39 -8.46 -25.79
N GLY A 569 43.58 -8.43 -26.41
CA GLY A 569 44.68 -7.51 -26.06
C GLY A 569 44.67 -6.15 -26.78
N ASP A 570 43.71 -5.91 -27.66
CA ASP A 570 43.56 -4.62 -28.35
C ASP A 570 42.86 -3.60 -27.44
N SER A 571 43.09 -2.32 -27.70
CA SER A 571 42.37 -1.20 -27.05
C SER A 571 41.23 -0.72 -27.94
N LEU A 572 40.19 -0.10 -27.34
CA LEU A 572 39.06 0.44 -28.11
C LEU A 572 39.47 1.64 -28.98
N ASN A 573 39.09 1.61 -30.25
CA ASN A 573 39.18 2.77 -31.13
C ASN A 573 38.25 3.91 -30.63
N GLU A 574 38.54 5.16 -31.01
CA GLU A 574 37.84 6.38 -30.55
C GLU A 574 36.31 6.30 -30.70
N LYS A 575 35.79 5.94 -31.87
CA LYS A 575 34.33 5.89 -32.09
C LYS A 575 33.60 4.83 -31.24
N PRO A 576 33.96 3.53 -31.29
CA PRO A 576 33.34 2.52 -30.41
C PRO A 576 33.46 2.84 -28.92
N ARG A 577 34.51 3.54 -28.50
CA ARG A 577 34.66 4.02 -27.12
C ARG A 577 33.61 5.07 -26.78
N ASN A 578 33.48 6.11 -27.61
CA ASN A 578 32.49 7.18 -27.40
C ASN A 578 31.05 6.64 -27.43
N ASP A 579 30.79 5.64 -28.28
CA ASP A 579 29.49 4.96 -28.38
C ASP A 579 29.21 4.14 -27.09
N LEU A 580 30.22 3.44 -26.56
CA LEU A 580 30.09 2.68 -25.31
C LEU A 580 29.93 3.61 -24.09
N GLU A 581 30.71 4.69 -24.01
CA GLU A 581 30.59 5.70 -22.95
C GLU A 581 29.20 6.34 -22.94
N TYR A 582 28.65 6.68 -24.12
CA TYR A 582 27.28 7.13 -24.26
C TYR A 582 26.29 6.13 -23.68
N ASP A 583 26.37 4.88 -24.11
CA ASP A 583 25.46 3.83 -23.65
C ASP A 583 25.57 3.65 -22.13
N ILE A 584 26.78 3.62 -21.57
CA ILE A 584 27.00 3.52 -20.12
C ILE A 584 26.32 4.66 -19.36
N ILE A 585 26.47 5.92 -19.80
CA ILE A 585 25.80 7.06 -19.16
C ILE A 585 24.28 6.90 -19.22
N THR A 586 23.74 6.44 -20.36
CA THR A 586 22.30 6.21 -20.47
C THR A 586 21.82 5.09 -19.55
N TRP A 587 22.60 4.01 -19.41
CA TRP A 587 22.29 2.89 -18.50
C TRP A 587 22.33 3.36 -17.04
N ILE A 588 23.33 4.15 -16.67
CA ILE A 588 23.47 4.74 -15.34
C ILE A 588 22.27 5.64 -15.01
N SER A 589 21.86 6.50 -15.96
CA SER A 589 20.69 7.38 -15.80
C SER A 589 19.39 6.58 -15.62
N GLU A 590 19.18 5.53 -16.43
CA GLU A 590 18.02 4.65 -16.29
C GLU A 590 18.00 3.90 -14.96
N LEU A 591 19.15 3.40 -14.51
CA LEU A 591 19.31 2.74 -13.21
C LEU A 591 19.06 3.68 -12.04
N ASN A 592 19.59 4.89 -12.09
CA ASN A 592 19.37 5.89 -11.05
C ASN A 592 17.85 6.20 -10.94
N ARG A 593 17.17 6.36 -12.07
CA ARG A 593 15.70 6.53 -12.10
C ARG A 593 14.97 5.34 -11.47
N ILE A 594 15.40 4.11 -11.74
CA ILE A 594 14.83 2.91 -11.10
C ILE A 594 15.06 2.96 -9.58
N GLY A 595 16.28 3.29 -9.13
CA GLY A 595 16.65 3.45 -7.72
C GLY A 595 15.78 4.48 -7.00
N CYS A 596 15.66 5.70 -7.55
CA CYS A 596 14.83 6.77 -7.01
C CYS A 596 13.36 6.34 -6.87
N ASN A 597 12.79 5.70 -7.90
CA ASN A 597 11.42 5.19 -7.84
C ASN A 597 11.25 4.14 -6.73
N GLN A 598 12.21 3.23 -6.55
CA GLN A 598 12.16 2.24 -5.46
C GLN A 598 12.28 2.92 -4.08
N LEU A 599 13.13 3.95 -3.95
CA LEU A 599 13.27 4.73 -2.73
C LEU A 599 11.98 5.47 -2.37
N GLU A 600 11.31 6.10 -3.34
CA GLU A 600 10.02 6.77 -3.13
C GLU A 600 8.94 5.76 -2.67
N ILE A 601 8.91 4.57 -3.27
CA ILE A 601 8.03 3.48 -2.84
C ILE A 601 8.36 3.07 -1.39
N TYR A 602 9.66 2.96 -1.06
CA TYR A 602 10.10 2.59 0.28
C TYR A 602 9.69 3.64 1.33
N GLN A 603 9.92 4.91 1.04
CA GLN A 603 9.55 6.05 1.91
C GLN A 603 8.05 6.13 2.13
N SER A 604 7.26 6.01 1.07
CA SER A 604 5.79 6.09 1.15
C SER A 604 5.16 4.89 1.85
N SER A 605 5.78 3.72 1.73
CA SER A 605 5.29 2.48 2.35
C SER A 605 5.69 2.35 3.81
N PHE A 606 6.85 2.91 4.21
CA PHE A 606 7.46 2.68 5.54
C PHE A 606 7.99 3.98 6.19
N PRO A 607 7.14 5.00 6.39
CA PRO A 607 7.56 6.29 6.94
C PRO A 607 8.16 6.20 8.36
N GLU A 608 7.91 5.11 9.08
CA GLU A 608 8.49 4.84 10.40
C GLU A 608 9.98 4.49 10.38
N LYS A 609 10.54 4.03 9.25
CA LYS A 609 11.96 3.61 9.11
C LYS A 609 12.91 4.78 8.79
N LYS A 610 12.78 5.90 9.53
CA LYS A 610 13.48 7.17 9.25
C LYS A 610 14.99 7.03 9.01
N ILE A 611 15.72 6.35 9.90
CA ILE A 611 17.18 6.17 9.80
C ILE A 611 17.56 5.44 8.50
N GLN A 612 16.82 4.39 8.15
CA GLN A 612 17.10 3.62 6.94
C GLN A 612 16.76 4.42 5.67
N ILE A 613 15.68 5.21 5.71
CA ILE A 613 15.33 6.15 4.65
C ILE A 613 16.46 7.17 4.45
N GLU A 614 16.95 7.79 5.52
CA GLU A 614 18.05 8.77 5.46
C GLU A 614 19.32 8.16 4.84
N ASN A 615 19.69 6.94 5.22
CA ASN A 615 20.83 6.24 4.64
C ASN A 615 20.65 5.98 3.13
N LEU A 616 19.46 5.53 2.71
CA LEU A 616 19.17 5.28 1.30
C LEU A 616 19.12 6.59 0.48
N CYS A 617 18.57 7.67 1.05
CA CYS A 617 18.62 9.00 0.42
C CYS A 617 20.05 9.49 0.20
N THR A 618 20.91 9.33 1.21
CA THR A 618 22.32 9.73 1.12
C THR A 618 23.03 8.97 0.01
N LEU A 619 22.74 7.67 -0.12
CA LEU A 619 23.26 6.84 -1.18
C LEU A 619 22.80 7.32 -2.57
N THR A 620 21.51 7.60 -2.76
CA THR A 620 20.99 8.08 -4.05
C THR A 620 21.50 9.48 -4.41
N ASN A 621 21.65 10.39 -3.44
CA ASN A 621 22.23 11.71 -3.68
C ASN A 621 23.68 11.61 -4.16
N ASN A 622 24.48 10.72 -3.55
CA ASN A 622 25.86 10.48 -4.00
C ASN A 622 25.91 9.96 -5.44
N GLN A 623 24.92 9.16 -5.88
CA GLN A 623 24.83 8.69 -7.26
C GLN A 623 24.55 9.85 -8.24
N GLU A 624 23.68 10.79 -7.88
CA GLU A 624 23.44 11.98 -8.71
C GLU A 624 24.69 12.84 -8.89
N GLU A 625 25.48 13.03 -7.83
CA GLU A 625 26.75 13.75 -7.91
C GLU A 625 27.76 13.05 -8.83
N GLN A 626 27.88 11.73 -8.73
CA GLN A 626 28.75 10.93 -9.60
C GLN A 626 28.29 10.94 -11.06
N LEU A 627 26.98 10.86 -11.31
CA LEU A 627 26.40 10.97 -12.66
C LEU A 627 26.75 12.32 -13.29
N SER A 628 26.57 13.42 -12.54
CA SER A 628 26.94 14.77 -13.00
C SER A 628 28.43 14.89 -13.34
N TYR A 629 29.30 14.22 -12.59
CA TYR A 629 30.74 14.19 -12.85
C TYR A 629 31.07 13.46 -14.18
N ILE A 630 30.51 12.26 -14.40
CA ILE A 630 30.78 11.49 -15.63
C ILE A 630 30.17 12.14 -16.87
N GLU A 631 28.99 12.77 -16.75
CA GLU A 631 28.36 13.50 -17.87
C GLU A 631 29.26 14.63 -18.36
N LYS A 632 29.84 15.42 -17.44
CA LYS A 632 30.79 16.49 -17.79
C LYS A 632 32.03 15.94 -18.48
N LYS A 633 32.58 14.85 -17.94
CA LYS A 633 33.79 14.21 -18.46
C LYS A 633 33.59 13.69 -19.89
N TYR A 634 32.47 13.00 -20.13
CA TYR A 634 32.07 12.54 -21.47
C TYR A 634 31.91 13.70 -22.45
N VAL A 635 31.21 14.77 -22.02
CA VAL A 635 31.01 15.96 -22.85
C VAL A 635 32.33 16.58 -23.30
N ILE A 636 33.29 16.74 -22.38
CA ILE A 636 34.62 17.26 -22.71
C ILE A 636 35.31 16.38 -23.76
N ASN A 637 35.15 15.05 -23.68
CA ASN A 637 35.75 14.11 -24.63
C ASN A 637 35.15 14.18 -26.04
N ILE A 638 33.84 14.47 -26.17
CA ILE A 638 33.16 14.49 -27.47
C ILE A 638 33.10 15.88 -28.12
N LEU A 639 33.27 16.96 -27.36
CA LEU A 639 33.22 18.33 -27.88
C LEU A 639 34.34 18.57 -28.92
N GLN A 640 33.98 19.16 -30.06
CA GLN A 640 34.94 19.58 -31.08
C GLN A 640 34.88 21.07 -31.33
N TYR A 641 33.72 21.57 -31.72
CA TYR A 641 33.62 22.92 -32.27
C TYR A 641 32.23 23.49 -32.04
N ILE A 642 32.14 24.78 -31.76
CA ILE A 642 30.87 25.51 -31.74
C ILE A 642 30.94 26.72 -32.66
N MET A 643 29.87 26.92 -33.42
CA MET A 643 29.72 28.01 -34.37
C MET A 643 28.39 28.73 -34.12
N VAL A 644 28.42 30.04 -34.10
CA VAL A 644 27.23 30.89 -34.01
C VAL A 644 27.06 31.60 -35.35
N ILE A 645 25.88 31.45 -35.93
CA ILE A 645 25.51 31.94 -37.25
C ILE A 645 24.39 32.97 -37.09
N ALA A 646 24.52 34.15 -37.69
CA ALA A 646 23.45 35.14 -37.69
C ALA A 646 22.31 34.72 -38.63
N LYS A 647 21.07 34.72 -38.12
CA LYS A 647 19.88 34.43 -38.93
C LYS A 647 19.64 35.54 -39.96
N GLY A 648 19.08 35.16 -41.10
CA GLY A 648 18.79 36.06 -42.23
C GLY A 648 19.97 36.31 -43.18
N VAL A 649 21.21 36.31 -42.68
CA VAL A 649 22.42 36.53 -43.51
C VAL A 649 23.26 35.26 -43.67
N GLY A 650 23.18 34.31 -42.74
CA GLY A 650 23.98 33.07 -42.78
C GLY A 650 25.48 33.28 -42.48
N LEU A 651 25.84 34.45 -41.97
CA LEU A 651 27.22 34.80 -41.62
C LEU A 651 27.63 34.14 -40.30
N SER A 652 28.79 33.47 -40.27
CA SER A 652 29.42 33.01 -39.03
C SER A 652 29.91 34.23 -38.23
N ILE A 653 29.29 34.48 -37.07
CA ILE A 653 29.58 35.67 -36.24
C ILE A 653 30.50 35.35 -35.06
N TYR A 654 30.56 34.09 -34.63
CA TYR A 654 31.46 33.64 -33.58
C TYR A 654 31.77 32.15 -33.74
N GLN A 655 32.98 31.77 -33.33
CA GLN A 655 33.42 30.38 -33.36
C GLN A 655 34.38 30.06 -32.22
N PHE A 656 34.37 28.82 -31.77
CA PHE A 656 35.31 28.33 -30.77
C PHE A 656 35.66 26.86 -31.04
N ASP A 657 36.96 26.58 -31.17
CA ASP A 657 37.50 25.22 -31.27
C ASP A 657 37.83 24.73 -29.86
N PHE A 658 37.19 23.63 -29.43
CA PHE A 658 37.48 22.98 -28.16
C PHE A 658 38.73 22.11 -28.22
N THR A 659 39.26 21.85 -29.43
CA THR A 659 40.45 21.05 -29.68
C THR A 659 41.63 21.90 -30.16
N THR A 660 42.84 21.41 -29.92
CA THR A 660 44.07 22.09 -30.35
C THR A 660 44.54 21.64 -31.74
N GLY A 661 43.64 21.51 -32.73
CA GLY A 661 44.12 21.07 -34.05
C GLY A 661 43.11 20.70 -35.14
N SER A 662 41.87 21.22 -35.14
CA SER A 662 40.97 21.00 -36.27
C SER A 662 40.92 22.24 -37.19
N GLU A 663 41.59 22.17 -38.34
CA GLU A 663 41.45 23.17 -39.43
C GLU A 663 40.09 22.97 -40.11
N VAL A 664 39.04 23.47 -39.47
CA VAL A 664 37.70 23.53 -40.03
C VAL A 664 37.49 24.91 -40.64
N ASP A 665 37.23 24.98 -41.96
CA ASP A 665 36.86 26.23 -42.63
C ASP A 665 35.43 26.64 -42.22
N PRO A 666 35.27 27.69 -41.41
CA PRO A 666 33.98 28.07 -40.84
C PRO A 666 33.00 28.59 -41.90
N ASP A 667 33.51 29.29 -42.91
CA ASP A 667 32.69 29.89 -43.96
C ASP A 667 32.14 28.81 -44.90
N LEU A 668 32.93 27.77 -45.17
CA LEU A 668 32.49 26.62 -45.94
C LEU A 668 31.38 25.85 -45.22
N ILE A 669 31.50 25.62 -43.90
CA ILE A 669 30.48 24.91 -43.13
C ILE A 669 29.22 25.77 -42.97
N SER A 670 29.34 27.06 -42.65
CA SER A 670 28.19 27.95 -42.52
C SER A 670 27.41 28.03 -43.84
N GLY A 671 28.11 28.20 -44.96
CA GLY A 671 27.51 28.21 -46.30
C GLY A 671 26.82 26.89 -46.66
N PHE A 672 27.45 25.75 -46.34
CA PHE A 672 26.88 24.43 -46.56
C PHE A 672 25.61 24.18 -45.73
N LEU A 673 25.63 24.50 -44.42
CA LEU A 673 24.49 24.33 -43.53
C LEU A 673 23.32 25.23 -43.94
N THR A 674 23.60 26.47 -44.35
CA THR A 674 22.58 27.40 -44.87
C THR A 674 21.97 26.85 -46.16
N ALA A 675 22.78 26.42 -47.13
CA ALA A 675 22.30 25.88 -48.40
C ALA A 675 21.45 24.60 -48.23
N ILE A 676 21.83 23.72 -47.31
CA ILE A 676 21.05 22.51 -46.99
C ILE A 676 19.69 22.86 -46.38
N GLN A 677 19.62 23.90 -45.55
CA GLN A 677 18.37 24.35 -44.96
C GLN A 677 17.45 24.99 -45.99
N ASP A 678 17.99 25.84 -46.87
CA ASP A 678 17.24 26.43 -47.98
C ASP A 678 16.64 25.32 -48.87
N PHE A 679 17.45 24.31 -49.19
CA PHE A 679 17.01 23.13 -49.91
C PHE A 679 15.90 22.35 -49.17
N GLY A 680 16.03 22.19 -47.85
CA GLY A 680 15.03 21.55 -47.01
C GLY A 680 13.70 22.31 -47.00
N MET A 681 13.73 23.63 -46.86
CA MET A 681 12.53 24.48 -46.88
C MET A 681 11.81 24.43 -48.24
N GLU A 682 12.58 24.38 -49.34
CA GLU A 682 12.04 24.29 -50.71
C GLU A 682 11.33 22.96 -50.96
N ILE A 683 11.89 21.84 -50.49
CA ILE A 683 11.28 20.51 -50.60
C ILE A 683 10.02 20.39 -49.74
N SER A 684 10.05 20.93 -48.53
CA SER A 684 8.96 20.82 -47.55
C SER A 684 7.77 21.75 -47.83
N ARG A 685 7.75 22.48 -48.95
CA ARG A 685 6.67 23.41 -49.36
C ARG A 685 6.32 24.43 -48.27
N GLY A 686 7.30 24.88 -47.49
CA GLY A 686 7.10 25.86 -46.44
C GLY A 686 6.50 25.34 -45.13
N GLU A 687 6.43 24.03 -44.90
CA GLU A 687 6.29 23.51 -43.54
C GLU A 687 7.62 23.71 -42.77
N ASP A 688 7.54 24.16 -41.51
CA ASP A 688 8.67 24.46 -40.60
C ASP A 688 9.54 23.21 -40.27
N THR A 689 10.18 22.60 -41.27
CA THR A 689 11.17 21.55 -41.07
C THR A 689 12.56 22.17 -41.02
N LEU A 690 12.87 22.84 -39.92
CA LEU A 690 14.24 23.26 -39.61
C LEU A 690 15.08 22.02 -39.31
N MET A 691 16.19 21.85 -40.03
CA MET A 691 17.15 20.77 -39.77
C MET A 691 17.75 20.93 -38.37
N LYS A 692 17.63 19.89 -37.54
CA LYS A 692 18.12 19.87 -36.14
C LYS A 692 19.39 19.04 -35.92
N LYS A 693 19.60 17.99 -36.70
CA LYS A 693 20.73 17.07 -36.56
C LYS A 693 21.27 16.67 -37.92
N LEU A 694 22.59 16.62 -38.06
CA LEU A 694 23.29 16.02 -39.19
C LEU A 694 24.39 15.09 -38.66
N ALA A 695 24.38 13.83 -39.10
CA ALA A 695 25.36 12.83 -38.70
C ALA A 695 26.19 12.38 -39.91
N TYR A 696 27.51 12.40 -39.80
CA TYR A 696 28.41 11.95 -40.85
C TYR A 696 29.65 11.25 -40.27
N LYS A 697 29.80 9.95 -40.58
CA LYS A 697 30.87 9.07 -40.09
C LYS A 697 31.06 9.11 -38.57
N ASN A 698 32.02 9.90 -38.08
CA ASN A 698 32.46 9.95 -36.69
C ASN A 698 32.13 11.30 -36.04
N PHE A 699 31.45 12.20 -36.75
CA PHE A 699 31.01 13.47 -36.19
C PHE A 699 29.52 13.70 -36.40
N GLN A 700 28.96 14.51 -35.52
CA GLN A 700 27.58 14.89 -35.46
C GLN A 700 27.48 16.39 -35.25
N ILE A 701 26.57 17.03 -35.97
CA ILE A 701 26.29 18.46 -35.87
C ILE A 701 24.89 18.60 -35.29
N GLU A 702 24.82 19.16 -34.09
CA GLU A 702 23.57 19.56 -33.44
C GLU A 702 23.31 21.03 -33.75
N LEU A 703 22.14 21.31 -34.31
CA LEU A 703 21.68 22.65 -34.65
C LEU A 703 20.55 23.03 -33.71
N ASP A 704 20.69 24.18 -33.05
CA ASP A 704 19.59 24.76 -32.27
C ASP A 704 19.47 26.26 -32.58
N ASP A 705 18.24 26.77 -32.43
CA ASP A 705 17.81 28.05 -32.94
C ASP A 705 17.52 29.01 -31.78
N GLY A 706 18.18 30.17 -31.79
CA GLY A 706 17.81 31.34 -31.00
C GLY A 706 16.84 32.26 -31.74
N GLU A 707 16.54 33.42 -31.19
CA GLU A 707 15.70 34.44 -31.83
C GLU A 707 16.40 35.04 -33.06
N TYR A 708 17.70 35.33 -32.94
CA TYR A 708 18.52 36.02 -33.95
C TYR A 708 19.70 35.19 -34.45
N THR A 709 20.00 34.08 -33.77
CA THR A 709 21.17 33.24 -34.03
C THR A 709 20.77 31.80 -34.26
N LYS A 710 21.61 31.08 -34.99
CA LYS A 710 21.58 29.63 -35.13
C LYS A 710 22.93 29.11 -34.67
N VAL A 711 22.94 28.12 -33.79
CA VAL A 711 24.19 27.59 -33.23
C VAL A 711 24.37 26.16 -33.67
N ALA A 712 25.54 25.89 -34.25
CA ALA A 712 25.97 24.55 -34.64
C ALA A 712 27.02 24.05 -33.66
N LEU A 713 26.72 22.94 -32.99
CA LEU A 713 27.61 22.24 -32.08
C LEU A 713 28.09 20.94 -32.74
N ILE A 714 29.39 20.86 -33.00
CA ILE A 714 30.03 19.71 -33.63
C ILE A 714 30.62 18.81 -32.55
N LEU A 715 30.27 17.52 -32.60
CA LEU A 715 30.60 16.49 -31.63
C LEU A 715 31.22 15.28 -32.31
N LYS A 716 32.13 14.57 -31.63
CA LYS A 716 32.71 13.27 -32.03
C LYS A 716 31.99 12.06 -31.40
N GLY A 717 30.76 12.25 -30.95
CA GLY A 717 29.95 11.23 -30.30
C GLY A 717 28.50 11.67 -30.21
N GLU A 718 27.65 10.78 -29.70
CA GLU A 718 26.22 11.07 -29.52
C GLU A 718 26.01 12.04 -28.32
N PRO A 719 25.21 13.11 -28.48
CA PRO A 719 24.93 14.06 -27.42
C PRO A 719 24.03 13.43 -26.36
N ILE A 720 24.41 13.63 -25.10
CA ILE A 720 23.55 13.38 -23.94
C ILE A 720 22.64 14.59 -23.66
N GLU A 721 21.55 14.38 -22.91
CA GLU A 721 20.60 15.46 -22.59
C GLU A 721 21.27 16.65 -21.88
N PHE A 722 22.30 16.37 -21.07
CA PHE A 722 23.09 17.38 -20.36
C PHE A 722 23.70 18.42 -21.32
N ILE A 723 24.35 17.99 -22.42
CA ILE A 723 24.97 18.94 -23.37
C ILE A 723 23.93 19.73 -24.16
N MET A 724 22.81 19.11 -24.50
CA MET A 724 21.72 19.79 -25.22
C MET A 724 21.08 20.90 -24.37
N LYS A 725 20.96 20.68 -23.05
CA LYS A 725 20.51 21.73 -22.11
C LYS A 725 21.52 22.88 -22.05
N ARG A 726 22.82 22.57 -22.03
CA ARG A 726 23.90 23.59 -22.04
C ARG A 726 23.92 24.40 -23.34
N LEU A 727 23.70 23.77 -24.49
CA LEU A 727 23.60 24.46 -25.77
C LEU A 727 22.46 25.49 -25.76
N LYS A 728 21.28 25.11 -25.27
CA LYS A 728 20.15 26.04 -25.14
C LYS A 728 20.44 27.21 -24.20
N SER A 729 21.02 26.93 -23.04
CA SER A 729 21.43 27.97 -22.10
C SER A 729 22.45 28.92 -22.71
N PHE A 730 23.44 28.39 -23.45
CA PHE A 730 24.43 29.19 -24.16
C PHE A 730 23.77 30.13 -25.18
N ILE A 731 22.82 29.65 -25.99
CA ILE A 731 22.13 30.48 -26.99
C ILE A 731 21.41 31.66 -26.32
N VAL A 732 20.65 31.39 -25.26
CA VAL A 732 19.91 32.43 -24.52
C VAL A 732 20.88 33.45 -23.90
N GLU A 733 21.98 32.99 -23.30
CA GLU A 733 22.98 33.87 -22.71
C GLU A 733 23.73 34.69 -23.78
N PHE A 734 24.05 34.09 -24.93
CA PHE A 734 24.71 34.75 -26.04
C PHE A 734 23.84 35.87 -26.63
N GLU A 735 22.58 35.57 -26.94
CA GLU A 735 21.66 36.58 -27.47
C GLU A 735 21.33 37.67 -26.45
N GLY A 736 21.22 37.30 -25.17
CA GLY A 736 21.04 38.27 -24.09
C GLY A 736 22.23 39.23 -23.98
N MET A 737 23.46 38.74 -24.11
CA MET A 737 24.67 39.54 -24.00
C MET A 737 24.89 40.47 -25.20
N PHE A 738 24.56 40.00 -26.41
CA PHE A 738 24.81 40.74 -27.66
C PHE A 738 23.56 41.27 -28.35
N LYS A 739 22.45 41.41 -27.60
CA LYS A 739 21.14 41.80 -28.17
C LYS A 739 21.19 43.08 -29.02
N GLU A 740 21.96 44.07 -28.61
CA GLU A 740 22.09 45.36 -29.33
C GLU A 740 22.85 45.24 -30.66
N ASN A 741 23.59 44.15 -30.85
CA ASN A 741 24.40 43.87 -32.03
C ASN A 741 23.81 42.76 -32.91
N LEU A 742 22.64 42.23 -32.56
CA LEU A 742 21.92 41.17 -33.27
C LEU A 742 20.57 41.69 -33.81
N GLY A 743 19.96 40.95 -34.73
CA GLY A 743 18.66 41.31 -35.33
C GLY A 743 18.75 42.26 -36.52
N GLU A 744 17.70 43.06 -36.76
CA GLU A 744 17.55 43.91 -37.96
C GLU A 744 18.65 44.98 -38.12
N ASN A 745 19.34 45.33 -37.03
CA ASN A 745 20.41 46.33 -37.01
C ASN A 745 21.81 45.73 -37.23
N PHE A 746 21.94 44.43 -37.46
CA PHE A 746 23.25 43.80 -37.65
C PHE A 746 23.88 44.25 -38.99
N MET A 747 24.93 45.08 -38.91
CA MET A 747 25.67 45.59 -40.07
C MET A 747 26.92 44.77 -40.42
N GLY A 748 27.03 43.52 -39.95
CA GLY A 748 28.16 42.64 -40.26
C GLY A 748 29.41 42.82 -39.39
N ASN A 749 29.36 43.63 -38.33
CA ASN A 749 30.51 43.80 -37.42
C ASN A 749 30.64 42.59 -36.47
N VAL A 750 31.49 41.62 -36.83
CA VAL A 750 31.72 40.41 -36.04
C VAL A 750 32.66 40.61 -34.84
N GLN A 751 33.40 41.73 -34.77
CA GLN A 751 34.39 41.95 -33.72
C GLN A 751 33.77 42.10 -32.33
N VAL A 752 32.50 42.50 -32.27
CA VAL A 752 31.74 42.68 -31.02
C VAL A 752 31.52 41.36 -30.27
N PHE A 753 31.59 40.22 -30.95
CA PHE A 753 31.32 38.91 -30.35
C PHE A 753 32.54 38.23 -29.73
N LYS A 754 33.73 38.86 -29.75
CA LYS A 754 34.98 38.27 -29.24
C LYS A 754 34.91 37.81 -27.78
N ASP A 755 34.14 38.51 -26.95
CA ASP A 755 34.01 38.22 -25.52
C ASP A 755 33.12 36.98 -25.23
N ALA A 756 32.53 36.37 -26.25
CA ALA A 756 31.70 35.17 -26.12
C ALA A 756 32.46 33.93 -25.61
N GLU A 757 33.79 33.92 -25.64
CA GLU A 757 34.61 32.83 -25.09
C GLU A 757 34.30 32.56 -23.62
N THR A 758 33.97 33.61 -22.86
CA THR A 758 33.57 33.49 -21.45
C THR A 758 32.27 32.69 -21.28
N LEU A 759 31.30 32.89 -22.18
CA LEU A 759 30.04 32.15 -22.19
C LEU A 759 30.25 30.70 -22.61
N VAL A 760 31.14 30.45 -23.57
CA VAL A 760 31.51 29.09 -23.99
C VAL A 760 32.12 28.33 -22.81
N LYS A 761 33.13 28.89 -22.15
CA LYS A 761 33.78 28.25 -20.99
C LYS A 761 32.79 28.00 -19.84
N LYS A 762 31.88 28.94 -19.57
CA LYS A 762 30.85 28.77 -18.54
C LYS A 762 29.89 27.61 -18.81
N ASN A 763 29.54 27.36 -20.07
CA ASN A 763 28.52 26.38 -20.43
C ASN A 763 29.08 24.99 -20.79
N PHE A 764 30.35 24.92 -21.21
CA PHE A 764 30.94 23.72 -21.79
C PHE A 764 32.28 23.29 -21.16
N SER A 765 32.82 24.02 -20.18
CA SER A 765 34.05 23.64 -19.44
C SER A 765 33.77 23.08 -18.04
#